data_AF-W5WE87-F1
#
_entry.id   AF-W5WE87-F1
#
_cell.length_a   1.000
_cell.length_b   1.000
_cell.length_c   1.000
_cell.angle_alpha   90.00
_cell.angle_beta   90.00
_cell.angle_gamma   90.00
#
_symmetry.space_group_name_H-M   'P 1'
#
loop_
_entity.id
_entity.type
_entity.pdbx_description
1 polymer ?
#
loop_
_entity_poly.entity_id
_entity_poly.type
_entity_poly.pdbx_seq_one_letter_code
_entity_poly.pdbx_strand_id
1 'polypeptide(L)'
;MHVCVLTDTPGHPTLAAVTALLYSEHSVELLDPQHGAPATLADLYLLKSRSARAVALGHALRRRGAVVVNDPVATAICQHRARMAECVAAAGLPFAPTRAVARLSELLDLATGPAVFPLIVKSTRSRRGDLVSKVDDLCQLRSVAALWAHEPVVVQPFLANDGWDHKLWVVGDEVFLAQRRTPLTTDTVGAPCPTTDAEQQPELRAMARAVGKALRLEVYGVDVLLTDRGPVVVDVNAFPGCRGVPGVPEALAALVGHIAAERGRRPDRETATLRAPSAGVAAEVLPALHRVVGDLVAAHDGSARLRVTRLRRKPEQGLTVSYMALPAGRLISASLPERAVSTPRTAALLADVCLPDLSGAWPAAVAVARIGLSVQQFPHDRALPGLRTALAPDDRLRGQLTAAARLVLADPSAHVESVRATPVRYKPGSRCVIRYQVRVGAGRELVFFGKVYRDTDKAVTAHRTARSLWGSPVPFVARPLAVVRELNLVLSEAAGDAGGPGGSAESVIACAEVLSRLHLSTPPAALLEVASGPRFAGRAREWARALAGHVPEVAGDLAGLLAPLVSGLSSAIPAHRGLVHGSFKPSQVVFRGPTRPIVIDFDSACVGDPALDLGYFLAYLHPHSSARHQHEAWSESARQAFLDTYLNQVSAVGDSLRRRASLFEAAVLLKIASRRARRLSSPRPAAARAALAAVEDCLRQAHDGKAGGV
;
A
#
# COMPACT_ATOMS: atom_id res chain seq x y z
N MET A 1 -8.82 2.11 -30.17
CA MET A 1 -7.86 1.66 -29.13
C MET A 1 -7.97 0.16 -28.95
N HIS A 2 -6.96 -0.48 -28.35
CA HIS A 2 -6.99 -1.90 -28.00
C HIS A 2 -7.56 -2.08 -26.58
N VAL A 3 -8.74 -2.68 -26.48
CA VAL A 3 -9.45 -2.97 -25.22
C VAL A 3 -9.35 -4.46 -24.93
N CYS A 4 -8.96 -4.83 -23.73
CA CYS A 4 -8.88 -6.22 -23.31
C CYS A 4 -9.83 -6.49 -22.13
N VAL A 5 -10.75 -7.44 -22.28
CA VAL A 5 -11.67 -7.82 -21.21
C VAL A 5 -11.11 -9.04 -20.48
N LEU A 6 -10.81 -8.87 -19.19
CA LEU A 6 -10.36 -9.94 -18.32
C LEU A 6 -11.57 -10.74 -17.81
N THR A 7 -11.80 -11.93 -18.38
CA THR A 7 -12.97 -12.75 -18.09
C THR A 7 -12.63 -14.24 -18.08
N ASP A 8 -13.19 -14.98 -17.13
CA ASP A 8 -13.17 -16.44 -17.05
C ASP A 8 -14.40 -17.08 -17.71
N THR A 9 -15.32 -16.25 -18.23
CA THR A 9 -16.54 -16.69 -18.93
C THR A 9 -16.72 -15.88 -20.21
N PRO A 10 -15.98 -16.20 -21.29
CA PRO A 10 -16.02 -15.43 -22.53
C PRO A 10 -17.41 -15.46 -23.22
N GLY A 11 -18.19 -16.53 -23.04
CA GLY A 11 -19.55 -16.66 -23.58
C GLY A 11 -20.67 -16.01 -22.74
N HIS A 12 -20.33 -15.14 -21.78
CA HIS A 12 -21.36 -14.50 -20.94
C HIS A 12 -22.17 -13.48 -21.76
N PRO A 13 -23.52 -13.55 -21.82
CA PRO A 13 -24.34 -12.71 -22.71
C PRO A 13 -24.16 -11.20 -22.54
N THR A 14 -23.97 -10.73 -21.31
CA THR A 14 -23.60 -9.32 -21.04
C THR A 14 -22.30 -8.90 -21.72
N LEU A 15 -21.30 -9.78 -21.78
CA LEU A 15 -20.06 -9.47 -22.46
C LEU A 15 -20.26 -9.44 -23.97
N ALA A 16 -21.05 -10.35 -24.53
CA ALA A 16 -21.33 -10.40 -25.97
C ALA A 16 -21.93 -9.07 -26.49
N ALA A 17 -22.94 -8.54 -25.82
CA ALA A 17 -23.57 -7.26 -26.18
C ALA A 17 -22.59 -6.09 -26.08
N VAL A 18 -21.79 -6.03 -25.00
CA VAL A 18 -20.78 -4.99 -24.78
C VAL A 18 -19.66 -5.11 -25.83
N THR A 19 -19.13 -6.29 -26.08
CA THR A 19 -18.08 -6.49 -27.10
C THR A 19 -18.59 -6.12 -28.48
N ALA A 20 -19.84 -6.45 -28.83
CA ALA A 20 -20.42 -6.08 -30.13
C ALA A 20 -20.47 -4.56 -30.32
N LEU A 21 -20.87 -3.80 -29.30
CA LEU A 21 -20.87 -2.33 -29.31
C LEU A 21 -19.44 -1.75 -29.32
N LEU A 22 -18.48 -2.40 -28.66
CA LEU A 22 -17.10 -1.94 -28.63
C LEU A 22 -16.34 -2.24 -29.94
N TYR A 23 -16.68 -3.32 -30.65
CA TYR A 23 -16.01 -3.71 -31.90
C TYR A 23 -16.21 -2.71 -33.04
N SER A 24 -17.27 -1.90 -33.02
CA SER A 24 -17.49 -0.90 -34.07
C SER A 24 -16.47 0.25 -34.03
N GLU A 25 -15.86 0.51 -32.88
CA GLU A 25 -14.95 1.65 -32.69
C GLU A 25 -13.56 1.26 -32.15
N HIS A 26 -13.42 0.05 -31.61
CA HIS A 26 -12.21 -0.40 -30.90
C HIS A 26 -11.83 -1.85 -31.27
N SER A 27 -10.53 -2.16 -31.16
CA SER A 27 -10.06 -3.55 -31.20
C SER A 27 -10.31 -4.16 -29.84
N VAL A 28 -11.09 -5.23 -29.75
CA VAL A 28 -11.44 -5.86 -28.47
C VAL A 28 -10.89 -7.29 -28.41
N GLU A 29 -10.26 -7.63 -27.29
CA GLU A 29 -9.72 -8.95 -27.02
C GLU A 29 -10.29 -9.48 -25.71
N LEU A 30 -10.63 -10.77 -25.66
CA LEU A 30 -10.98 -11.45 -24.42
C LEU A 30 -9.74 -12.19 -23.91
N LEU A 31 -9.33 -11.88 -22.68
CA LEU A 31 -8.19 -12.56 -22.04
C LEU A 31 -8.67 -13.36 -20.84
N ASP A 32 -8.52 -14.69 -20.93
CA ASP A 32 -8.69 -15.55 -19.77
C ASP A 32 -7.54 -15.29 -18.78
N PRO A 33 -7.85 -14.96 -17.51
CA PRO A 33 -6.87 -14.75 -16.45
C PRO A 33 -5.83 -15.86 -16.25
N GLN A 34 -6.06 -17.07 -16.78
CA GLN A 34 -5.12 -18.19 -16.75
C GLN A 34 -3.85 -17.97 -17.59
N HIS A 35 -3.94 -17.19 -18.67
CA HIS A 35 -2.82 -17.01 -19.62
C HIS A 35 -1.77 -15.99 -19.14
N GLY A 36 -1.92 -15.43 -17.93
CA GLY A 36 -0.99 -14.46 -17.37
C GLY A 36 -1.02 -13.11 -18.12
N ALA A 37 -0.02 -12.27 -17.88
CA ALA A 37 0.01 -10.93 -18.49
C ALA A 37 0.63 -10.97 -19.89
N PRO A 38 -0.05 -10.44 -20.94
CA PRO A 38 0.45 -10.49 -22.31
C PRO A 38 1.75 -9.68 -22.49
N ALA A 39 2.55 -10.02 -23.50
CA ALA A 39 3.80 -9.33 -23.79
C ALA A 39 3.56 -7.84 -24.14
N THR A 40 2.58 -7.58 -25.00
CA THR A 40 2.10 -6.24 -25.36
C THR A 40 0.88 -5.90 -24.50
N LEU A 41 0.83 -4.68 -23.98
CA LEU A 41 -0.30 -4.23 -23.17
C LEU A 41 -1.40 -3.63 -24.05
N ALA A 42 -2.65 -3.95 -23.72
CA ALA A 42 -3.79 -3.23 -24.24
C ALA A 42 -3.85 -1.82 -23.66
N ASP A 43 -4.53 -0.92 -24.38
CA ASP A 43 -4.76 0.45 -23.94
C ASP A 43 -5.61 0.47 -22.67
N LEU A 44 -6.66 -0.35 -22.62
CA LEU A 44 -7.58 -0.45 -21.49
C LEU A 44 -7.87 -1.92 -21.18
N TYR A 45 -7.87 -2.27 -19.89
CA TYR A 45 -8.34 -3.57 -19.43
C TYR A 45 -9.65 -3.42 -18.65
N LEU A 46 -10.68 -4.18 -19.02
CA LEU A 46 -11.92 -4.30 -18.26
C LEU A 46 -11.84 -5.54 -17.36
N LEU A 47 -11.69 -5.34 -16.05
CA LEU A 47 -11.64 -6.39 -15.04
C LEU A 47 -13.05 -6.89 -14.70
N LYS A 48 -13.57 -7.81 -15.53
CA LYS A 48 -14.90 -8.42 -15.35
C LYS A 48 -14.89 -9.61 -14.39
N SER A 49 -13.87 -10.46 -14.47
CA SER A 49 -13.76 -11.63 -13.58
C SER A 49 -13.42 -11.19 -12.16
N ARG A 50 -14.09 -11.83 -11.20
CA ARG A 50 -13.86 -11.67 -9.77
C ARG A 50 -12.96 -12.79 -9.21
N SER A 51 -12.33 -13.60 -10.06
CA SER A 51 -11.43 -14.64 -9.57
C SER A 51 -10.17 -14.03 -8.95
N ALA A 52 -9.58 -14.72 -7.98
CA ALA A 52 -8.30 -14.30 -7.38
C ALA A 52 -7.19 -14.14 -8.44
N ARG A 53 -7.22 -14.98 -9.49
CA ARG A 53 -6.30 -14.90 -10.63
C ARG A 53 -6.53 -13.63 -11.44
N ALA A 54 -7.77 -13.27 -11.75
CA ALA A 54 -8.11 -12.04 -12.48
C ALA A 54 -7.66 -10.79 -11.72
N VAL A 55 -7.91 -10.75 -10.40
CA VAL A 55 -7.46 -9.65 -9.53
C VAL A 55 -5.93 -9.56 -9.50
N ALA A 56 -5.23 -10.69 -9.34
CA ALA A 56 -3.77 -10.73 -9.36
C ALA A 56 -3.18 -10.28 -10.70
N LEU A 57 -3.79 -10.70 -11.81
CA LEU A 57 -3.43 -10.28 -13.15
C LEU A 57 -3.67 -8.79 -13.35
N GLY A 58 -4.83 -8.26 -12.93
CA GLY A 58 -5.12 -6.83 -12.93
C GLY A 58 -4.06 -6.02 -12.18
N HIS A 59 -3.60 -6.49 -11.01
CA HIS A 59 -2.49 -5.85 -10.30
C HIS A 59 -1.18 -5.88 -11.10
N ALA A 60 -0.87 -6.99 -11.77
CA ALA A 60 0.33 -7.10 -12.60
C ALA A 60 0.29 -6.13 -13.80
N LEU A 61 -0.86 -6.03 -14.47
CA LEU A 61 -1.09 -5.12 -15.59
C LEU A 61 -0.94 -3.66 -15.16
N ARG A 62 -1.53 -3.26 -14.02
CA ARG A 62 -1.35 -1.90 -13.48
C ARG A 62 0.09 -1.58 -13.12
N ARG A 63 0.84 -2.53 -12.56
CA ARG A 63 2.28 -2.34 -12.28
C ARG A 63 3.09 -2.08 -13.55
N ARG A 64 2.63 -2.61 -14.69
CA ARG A 64 3.24 -2.37 -16.02
C ARG A 64 2.75 -1.07 -16.67
N GLY A 65 1.79 -0.38 -16.07
CA GLY A 65 1.28 0.92 -16.51
C GLY A 65 -0.03 0.86 -17.31
N ALA A 66 -0.66 -0.32 -17.39
CA ALA A 66 -1.97 -0.45 -18.01
C ALA A 66 -3.06 0.22 -17.16
N VAL A 67 -4.10 0.75 -17.81
CA VAL A 67 -5.34 1.15 -17.12
C VAL A 67 -6.22 -0.06 -16.99
N VAL A 68 -6.69 -0.32 -15.78
CA VAL A 68 -7.55 -1.45 -15.45
C VAL A 68 -8.78 -0.93 -14.73
N VAL A 69 -9.97 -1.22 -15.28
CA VAL A 69 -11.28 -0.81 -14.79
C VAL A 69 -12.10 -2.06 -14.49
N ASN A 70 -12.50 -2.36 -13.26
CA ASN A 70 -12.23 -1.61 -12.04
C ASN A 70 -10.82 -1.78 -11.49
N ASP A 71 -10.47 -0.92 -10.53
CA ASP A 71 -9.25 -1.07 -9.75
C ASP A 71 -9.22 -2.45 -9.07
N PRO A 72 -8.16 -3.26 -9.28
CA PRO A 72 -8.08 -4.60 -8.69
C PRO A 72 -8.13 -4.61 -7.16
N VAL A 73 -7.66 -3.55 -6.48
CA VAL A 73 -7.81 -3.38 -5.03
C VAL A 73 -9.29 -3.22 -4.67
N ALA A 74 -10.01 -2.35 -5.39
CA ALA A 74 -11.44 -2.11 -5.18
C ALA A 74 -12.26 -3.39 -5.44
N THR A 75 -11.94 -4.10 -6.52
CA THR A 75 -12.55 -5.40 -6.84
C THR A 75 -12.30 -6.44 -5.73
N ALA A 76 -11.10 -6.48 -5.15
CA ALA A 76 -10.78 -7.39 -4.05
C ALA A 76 -11.52 -7.04 -2.75
N ILE A 77 -11.71 -5.76 -2.45
CA ILE A 77 -12.48 -5.30 -1.27
C ILE A 77 -13.93 -5.78 -1.38
N CYS A 78 -14.56 -5.60 -2.54
CA CYS A 78 -15.95 -6.03 -2.77
C CYS A 78 -16.13 -7.55 -2.72
N GLN A 79 -15.08 -8.33 -2.91
CA GLN A 79 -15.14 -9.79 -2.73
C GLN A 79 -15.18 -10.22 -1.28
N HIS A 80 -14.80 -9.35 -0.34
CA HIS A 80 -14.72 -9.67 1.08
C HIS A 80 -15.81 -8.91 1.85
N ARG A 81 -16.96 -9.55 2.10
CA ARG A 81 -18.18 -8.90 2.59
C ARG A 81 -17.99 -8.11 3.88
N ALA A 82 -17.16 -8.59 4.81
CA ALA A 82 -16.83 -7.84 6.02
C ALA A 82 -16.08 -6.52 5.73
N ARG A 83 -15.02 -6.56 4.90
CA ARG A 83 -14.24 -5.37 4.52
C ARG A 83 -15.06 -4.39 3.70
N MET A 84 -15.93 -4.90 2.83
CA MET A 84 -16.87 -4.09 2.08
C MET A 84 -17.85 -3.36 3.02
N ALA A 85 -18.44 -4.07 3.98
CA ALA A 85 -19.31 -3.48 5.00
C ALA A 85 -18.58 -2.39 5.80
N GLU A 86 -17.37 -2.68 6.27
CA GLU A 86 -16.50 -1.72 6.98
C GLU A 86 -16.22 -0.47 6.14
N CYS A 87 -15.89 -0.63 4.85
CA CYS A 87 -15.60 0.49 3.96
C CYS A 87 -16.83 1.37 3.70
N VAL A 88 -18.02 0.77 3.52
CA VAL A 88 -19.26 1.50 3.29
C VAL A 88 -19.72 2.20 4.58
N ALA A 89 -19.64 1.52 5.73
CA ALA A 89 -19.97 2.08 7.02
C ALA A 89 -19.02 3.23 7.42
N ALA A 90 -17.72 3.10 7.16
CA ALA A 90 -16.75 4.16 7.39
C ALA A 90 -16.99 5.41 6.52
N ALA A 91 -17.70 5.26 5.40
CA ALA A 91 -18.15 6.38 4.58
C ALA A 91 -19.47 7.02 5.06
N GLY A 92 -19.99 6.59 6.22
CA GLY A 92 -21.25 7.05 6.80
C GLY A 92 -22.49 6.62 6.00
N LEU A 93 -22.38 5.58 5.18
CA LEU A 93 -23.49 5.10 4.36
C LEU A 93 -24.22 3.94 5.05
N PRO A 94 -25.57 3.88 4.96
CA PRO A 94 -26.33 2.78 5.53
C PRO A 94 -25.94 1.44 4.91
N PHE A 95 -25.44 0.53 5.75
CA PHE A 95 -25.11 -0.84 5.36
C PHE A 95 -25.69 -1.80 6.39
N ALA A 96 -26.13 -2.98 5.95
CA ALA A 96 -26.70 -3.98 6.85
C ALA A 96 -25.70 -4.32 7.99
N PRO A 97 -26.11 -4.30 9.27
CA PRO A 97 -25.21 -4.61 10.38
C PRO A 97 -24.53 -5.95 10.14
N THR A 98 -23.20 -5.95 10.03
CA THR A 98 -22.43 -7.10 9.54
C THR A 98 -21.41 -7.52 10.58
N ARG A 99 -21.50 -8.76 11.04
CA ARG A 99 -20.53 -9.35 11.97
C ARG A 99 -19.81 -10.51 11.31
N ALA A 100 -18.49 -10.49 11.30
CA ALA A 100 -17.69 -11.61 10.81
C ALA A 100 -17.58 -12.70 11.89
N VAL A 101 -17.64 -13.96 11.47
CA VAL A 101 -17.42 -15.14 12.31
C VAL A 101 -16.40 -16.03 11.60
N ALA A 102 -15.36 -16.46 12.33
CA ALA A 102 -14.23 -17.17 11.73
C ALA A 102 -14.65 -18.52 11.14
N ARG A 103 -15.61 -19.20 11.79
CA ARG A 103 -16.22 -20.45 11.32
C ARG A 103 -17.70 -20.47 11.64
N LEU A 104 -18.53 -20.95 10.72
CA LEU A 104 -19.97 -21.06 10.95
C LEU A 104 -20.33 -21.89 12.20
N SER A 105 -19.54 -22.92 12.54
CA SER A 105 -19.76 -23.71 13.75
C SER A 105 -19.71 -22.89 15.04
N GLU A 106 -18.87 -21.86 15.10
CA GLU A 106 -18.76 -20.96 16.27
C GLU A 106 -20.00 -20.09 16.43
N LEU A 107 -20.78 -19.89 15.36
CA LEU A 107 -22.05 -19.15 15.46
C LEU A 107 -23.10 -19.93 16.25
N LEU A 108 -23.04 -21.26 16.30
CA LEU A 108 -23.96 -22.09 17.09
C LEU A 108 -23.82 -21.80 18.58
N ASP A 109 -22.59 -21.55 19.04
CA ASP A 109 -22.29 -21.24 20.44
C ASP A 109 -22.66 -19.79 20.80
N LEU A 110 -22.62 -18.89 19.80
CA LEU A 110 -22.92 -17.47 19.97
C LEU A 110 -24.41 -17.13 19.82
N ALA A 111 -25.20 -17.99 19.17
CA ALA A 111 -26.62 -17.80 18.90
C ALA A 111 -27.50 -18.42 20.00
N THR A 112 -27.29 -18.04 21.27
CA THR A 112 -28.05 -18.55 22.41
C THR A 112 -29.29 -17.69 22.68
N GLY A 113 -30.37 -17.91 21.90
CA GLY A 113 -31.70 -17.37 22.18
C GLY A 113 -32.54 -17.05 20.93
N PRO A 114 -33.89 -17.12 21.01
CA PRO A 114 -34.78 -16.83 19.88
C PRO A 114 -34.74 -15.37 19.42
N ALA A 115 -34.36 -14.42 20.29
CA ALA A 115 -34.25 -12.99 19.96
C ALA A 115 -33.13 -12.64 18.96
N VAL A 116 -32.30 -13.62 18.57
CA VAL A 116 -31.19 -13.44 17.62
C VAL A 116 -31.63 -13.71 16.17
N PHE A 117 -32.74 -14.42 15.96
CA PHE A 117 -33.24 -14.83 14.65
C PHE A 117 -34.40 -13.92 14.18
N PRO A 118 -34.64 -13.79 12.85
CA PRO A 118 -33.94 -14.45 11.75
C PRO A 118 -32.60 -13.79 11.39
N LEU A 119 -31.65 -14.62 10.93
CA LEU A 119 -30.32 -14.20 10.50
C LEU A 119 -30.10 -14.49 9.01
N ILE A 120 -29.33 -13.61 8.37
CA ILE A 120 -28.74 -13.85 7.06
C ILE A 120 -27.28 -14.27 7.25
N VAL A 121 -26.97 -15.49 6.86
CA VAL A 121 -25.62 -16.07 6.90
C VAL A 121 -25.05 -16.10 5.49
N LYS A 122 -23.92 -15.41 5.29
CA LYS A 122 -23.23 -15.35 4.00
C LYS A 122 -21.78 -15.77 4.17
N SER A 123 -21.18 -16.50 3.24
CA SER A 123 -19.72 -16.67 3.19
C SER A 123 -19.02 -15.32 3.25
N THR A 124 -17.92 -15.21 4.00
CA THR A 124 -17.15 -13.96 4.08
C THR A 124 -16.59 -13.56 2.72
N ARG A 125 -16.19 -14.53 1.89
CA ARG A 125 -15.72 -14.30 0.51
C ARG A 125 -16.81 -14.63 -0.51
N SER A 126 -17.17 -13.64 -1.33
CA SER A 126 -18.07 -13.81 -2.47
C SER A 126 -17.38 -14.61 -3.57
N ARG A 127 -17.95 -15.77 -3.91
CA ARG A 127 -17.49 -16.66 -4.99
C ARG A 127 -18.67 -17.41 -5.58
N ARG A 128 -18.49 -18.06 -6.73
CA ARG A 128 -19.55 -18.90 -7.30
C ARG A 128 -19.85 -20.06 -6.33
N GLY A 129 -21.12 -20.26 -6.01
CA GLY A 129 -21.58 -21.32 -5.10
C GLY A 129 -21.22 -21.08 -3.64
N ASP A 130 -21.06 -19.82 -3.23
CA ASP A 130 -20.84 -19.47 -1.83
C ASP A 130 -22.12 -19.58 -1.00
N LEU A 131 -21.98 -19.69 0.31
CA LEU A 131 -23.12 -19.77 1.22
C LEU A 131 -23.83 -18.42 1.26
N VAL A 132 -25.14 -18.41 1.00
CA VAL A 132 -26.06 -17.30 1.30
C VAL A 132 -27.38 -17.95 1.73
N SER A 133 -27.74 -17.82 3.01
CA SER A 133 -28.93 -18.46 3.57
C SER A 133 -29.60 -17.56 4.60
N LYS A 134 -30.93 -17.54 4.59
CA LYS A 134 -31.74 -17.03 5.70
C LYS A 134 -32.01 -18.19 6.64
N VAL A 135 -31.85 -17.91 7.92
CA VAL A 135 -31.96 -18.88 9.01
C VAL A 135 -32.94 -18.32 10.03
N ASP A 136 -34.08 -18.97 10.19
CA ASP A 136 -35.19 -18.53 11.06
C ASP A 136 -35.05 -19.02 12.51
N ASP A 137 -34.27 -20.07 12.74
CA ASP A 137 -34.07 -20.66 14.07
C ASP A 137 -32.74 -21.43 14.19
N LEU A 138 -32.45 -21.90 15.40
CA LEU A 138 -31.24 -22.67 15.70
C LEU A 138 -31.20 -24.03 14.98
N CYS A 139 -32.34 -24.64 14.65
CA CYS A 139 -32.42 -25.91 13.94
C CYS A 139 -31.97 -25.74 12.48
N GLN A 140 -32.46 -24.70 11.82
CA GLN A 140 -32.00 -24.31 10.50
C GLN A 140 -30.51 -23.94 10.52
N LEU A 141 -30.04 -23.23 11.56
CA LEU A 141 -28.62 -22.89 11.67
C LEU A 141 -27.74 -24.14 11.75
N ARG A 142 -28.15 -25.14 12.55
CA ARG A 142 -27.47 -26.44 12.65
C ARG A 142 -27.44 -27.17 11.31
N SER A 143 -28.51 -27.09 10.54
CA SER A 143 -28.62 -27.73 9.22
C SER A 143 -27.65 -27.11 8.22
N VAL A 144 -27.53 -25.78 8.20
CA VAL A 144 -26.52 -25.08 7.37
C VAL A 144 -25.10 -25.38 7.86
N ALA A 145 -24.88 -25.39 9.18
CA ALA A 145 -23.59 -25.69 9.79
C ALA A 145 -23.11 -27.13 9.51
N ALA A 146 -24.01 -28.10 9.36
CA ALA A 146 -23.65 -29.47 9.00
C ALA A 146 -22.90 -29.57 7.65
N LEU A 147 -23.21 -28.67 6.70
CA LEU A 147 -22.57 -28.62 5.39
C LEU A 147 -21.41 -27.63 5.31
N TRP A 148 -21.42 -26.57 6.14
CA TRP A 148 -20.50 -25.43 6.03
C TRP A 148 -19.75 -25.11 7.34
N ALA A 149 -19.60 -26.08 8.25
CA ALA A 149 -19.08 -25.88 9.61
C ALA A 149 -17.83 -24.98 9.70
N HIS A 150 -16.86 -25.20 8.81
CA HIS A 150 -15.57 -24.49 8.81
C HIS A 150 -15.53 -23.26 7.90
N GLU A 151 -16.62 -22.94 7.20
CA GLU A 151 -16.68 -21.78 6.31
C GLU A 151 -16.64 -20.49 7.14
N PRO A 152 -15.74 -19.54 6.82
CA PRO A 152 -15.82 -18.20 7.37
C PRO A 152 -17.06 -17.50 6.83
N VAL A 153 -17.85 -16.92 7.74
CA VAL A 153 -19.13 -16.28 7.38
C VAL A 153 -19.20 -14.84 7.88
N VAL A 154 -20.08 -14.06 7.27
CA VAL A 154 -20.64 -12.86 7.86
C VAL A 154 -22.11 -13.10 8.18
N VAL A 155 -22.55 -12.51 9.27
CA VAL A 155 -23.91 -12.62 9.78
C VAL A 155 -24.53 -11.23 9.80
N GLN A 156 -25.74 -11.13 9.27
CA GLN A 156 -26.54 -9.91 9.26
C GLN A 156 -27.92 -10.21 9.87
N PRO A 157 -28.54 -9.30 10.62
CA PRO A 157 -29.94 -9.45 10.98
C PRO A 157 -30.79 -9.47 9.72
N PHE A 158 -31.86 -10.26 9.70
CA PHE A 158 -32.86 -10.14 8.66
C PHE A 158 -33.51 -8.76 8.73
N LEU A 159 -33.43 -8.01 7.63
CA LEU A 159 -34.05 -6.70 7.51
C LEU A 159 -35.38 -6.88 6.78
N ALA A 160 -36.50 -6.62 7.46
CA ALA A 160 -37.80 -6.58 6.82
C ALA A 160 -37.83 -5.47 5.76
N ASN A 161 -38.40 -5.79 4.60
CA ASN A 161 -38.59 -4.87 3.47
C ASN A 161 -40.01 -5.02 2.91
N ASP A 162 -40.33 -4.20 1.92
CA ASP A 162 -41.56 -4.21 1.12
C ASP A 162 -41.72 -5.45 0.21
N GLY A 163 -40.89 -6.49 0.39
CA GLY A 163 -40.85 -7.68 -0.45
C GLY A 163 -40.06 -7.51 -1.75
N TRP A 164 -39.38 -6.37 -1.96
CA TRP A 164 -38.56 -6.10 -3.14
C TRP A 164 -37.08 -5.86 -2.81
N ASP A 165 -36.20 -6.52 -3.57
CA ASP A 165 -34.78 -6.20 -3.63
C ASP A 165 -34.57 -5.15 -4.74
N HIS A 166 -33.92 -4.04 -4.40
CA HIS A 166 -33.53 -3.01 -5.35
C HIS A 166 -32.09 -3.23 -5.77
N LYS A 167 -31.85 -3.40 -7.07
CA LYS A 167 -30.52 -3.57 -7.64
C LYS A 167 -30.19 -2.38 -8.52
N LEU A 168 -29.11 -1.69 -8.17
CA LEU A 168 -28.59 -0.58 -8.95
C LEU A 168 -27.34 -1.02 -9.69
N TRP A 169 -27.24 -0.69 -10.97
CA TRP A 169 -26.01 -0.80 -11.75
C TRP A 169 -25.48 0.60 -12.00
N VAL A 170 -24.19 0.80 -11.72
CA VAL A 170 -23.51 2.07 -11.96
C VAL A 170 -22.40 1.84 -12.97
N VAL A 171 -22.37 2.69 -13.99
CA VAL A 171 -21.35 2.69 -15.05
C VAL A 171 -20.89 4.12 -15.27
N GLY A 172 -19.70 4.45 -14.75
CA GLY A 172 -19.23 5.83 -14.68
C GLY A 172 -20.22 6.69 -13.91
N ASP A 173 -20.81 7.66 -14.60
CA ASP A 173 -21.81 8.57 -14.03
C ASP A 173 -23.26 8.15 -14.31
N GLU A 174 -23.53 6.97 -14.88
CA GLU A 174 -24.90 6.52 -15.13
C GLU A 174 -25.35 5.49 -14.09
N VAL A 175 -26.61 5.60 -13.65
CA VAL A 175 -27.20 4.69 -12.66
C VAL A 175 -28.50 4.11 -13.21
N PHE A 176 -28.54 2.79 -13.30
CA PHE A 176 -29.68 2.00 -13.75
C PHE A 176 -30.27 1.27 -12.55
N LEU A 177 -31.59 1.25 -12.43
CA LEU A 177 -32.29 0.61 -11.33
C LEU A 177 -33.21 -0.49 -11.89
N ALA A 178 -33.20 -1.64 -11.23
CA ALA A 178 -34.23 -2.65 -11.42
C ALA A 178 -34.62 -3.22 -10.06
N GLN A 179 -35.83 -3.72 -9.97
CA GLN A 179 -36.33 -4.39 -8.78
C GLN A 179 -36.61 -5.86 -9.09
N ARG A 180 -36.48 -6.71 -8.07
CA ARG A 180 -36.91 -8.11 -8.13
C ARG A 180 -37.63 -8.48 -6.84
N ARG A 181 -38.57 -9.42 -6.91
CA ARG A 181 -39.17 -10.00 -5.70
C ARG A 181 -38.08 -10.67 -4.86
N THR A 182 -38.14 -10.45 -3.56
CA THR A 182 -37.14 -10.93 -2.60
C THR A 182 -37.11 -12.46 -2.62
N PRO A 183 -35.95 -13.11 -2.92
CA PRO A 183 -35.82 -14.58 -2.94
C PRO A 183 -36.08 -15.26 -1.59
N LEU A 184 -36.16 -14.47 -0.51
CA LEU A 184 -36.34 -14.91 0.87
C LEU A 184 -37.81 -15.04 1.29
N THR A 185 -38.76 -14.66 0.43
CA THR A 185 -40.21 -14.68 0.69
C THR A 185 -41.02 -15.44 -0.37
N THR A 186 -40.40 -15.87 -1.48
CA THR A 186 -41.08 -16.56 -2.59
C THR A 186 -40.22 -17.68 -3.18
N ASP A 187 -40.81 -18.85 -3.46
CA ASP A 187 -40.11 -20.00 -4.06
C ASP A 187 -39.65 -19.79 -5.52
N THR A 188 -40.07 -18.69 -6.16
CA THR A 188 -39.71 -18.34 -7.54
C THR A 188 -38.87 -17.06 -7.58
N VAL A 189 -37.62 -17.18 -8.06
CA VAL A 189 -36.76 -16.02 -8.34
C VAL A 189 -37.20 -15.41 -9.67
N GLY A 190 -38.02 -14.35 -9.61
CA GLY A 190 -38.41 -13.58 -10.80
C GLY A 190 -37.22 -12.87 -11.46
N ALA A 191 -37.26 -12.68 -12.78
CA ALA A 191 -36.28 -11.86 -13.49
C ALA A 191 -36.35 -10.40 -12.99
N PRO A 192 -35.22 -9.65 -12.94
CA PRO A 192 -35.25 -8.23 -12.60
C PRO A 192 -36.17 -7.48 -13.57
N CYS A 193 -37.14 -6.75 -13.05
CA CYS A 193 -38.00 -5.88 -13.83
C CYS A 193 -37.40 -4.47 -13.81
N PRO A 194 -36.97 -3.92 -14.96
CA PRO A 194 -36.53 -2.53 -15.03
C PRO A 194 -37.66 -1.64 -14.52
N THR A 195 -37.36 -0.73 -13.59
CA THR A 195 -38.32 0.29 -13.21
C THR A 195 -38.27 1.40 -14.25
N THR A 196 -39.38 1.65 -14.95
CA THR A 196 -39.53 2.81 -15.84
C THR A 196 -39.40 4.14 -15.10
N ASP A 197 -39.49 4.10 -13.76
CA ASP A 197 -39.40 5.23 -12.83
C ASP A 197 -38.01 5.43 -12.21
N ALA A 198 -36.94 4.96 -12.85
CA ALA A 198 -35.59 5.12 -12.30
C ALA A 198 -35.21 6.60 -12.01
N GLU A 199 -35.80 7.57 -12.71
CA GLU A 199 -35.64 9.01 -12.43
C GLU A 199 -36.27 9.46 -11.10
N GLN A 200 -37.24 8.72 -10.56
CA GLN A 200 -38.03 9.10 -9.40
C GLN A 200 -37.43 8.71 -8.05
N GLN A 201 -36.27 8.02 -8.03
CA GLN A 201 -35.59 7.61 -6.78
C GLN A 201 -34.19 8.25 -6.64
N PRO A 202 -34.10 9.59 -6.50
CA PRO A 202 -32.83 10.31 -6.44
C PRO A 202 -31.97 9.90 -5.24
N GLU A 203 -32.60 9.50 -4.12
CA GLU A 203 -31.92 9.04 -2.92
C GLU A 203 -31.13 7.76 -3.16
N LEU A 204 -31.72 6.76 -3.82
CA LEU A 204 -31.02 5.51 -4.15
C LEU A 204 -29.86 5.73 -5.12
N ARG A 205 -30.05 6.62 -6.11
CA ARG A 205 -28.99 6.99 -7.06
C ARG A 205 -27.82 7.69 -6.35
N ALA A 206 -28.12 8.65 -5.48
CA ALA A 206 -27.11 9.35 -4.70
C ALA A 206 -26.36 8.38 -3.78
N MET A 207 -27.07 7.47 -3.12
CA MET A 207 -26.47 6.42 -2.29
C MET A 207 -25.58 5.50 -3.12
N ALA A 208 -26.03 5.00 -4.26
CA ALA A 208 -25.23 4.12 -5.12
C ALA A 208 -23.95 4.81 -5.62
N ARG A 209 -24.01 6.09 -6.01
CA ARG A 209 -22.82 6.89 -6.36
C ARG A 209 -21.87 7.07 -5.18
N ALA A 210 -22.41 7.33 -3.99
CA ALA A 210 -21.61 7.47 -2.79
C ALA A 210 -20.89 6.15 -2.42
N VAL A 211 -21.57 5.01 -2.58
CA VAL A 211 -20.98 3.66 -2.40
C VAL A 211 -19.81 3.44 -3.38
N GLY A 212 -20.00 3.74 -4.67
CA GLY A 212 -18.92 3.62 -5.67
C GLY A 212 -17.72 4.49 -5.34
N LYS A 213 -17.96 5.72 -4.88
CA LYS A 213 -16.89 6.62 -4.44
C LYS A 213 -16.15 6.11 -3.20
N ALA A 214 -16.87 5.52 -2.24
CA ALA A 214 -16.29 4.91 -1.05
C ALA A 214 -15.40 3.71 -1.42
N LEU A 215 -15.86 2.88 -2.35
CA LEU A 215 -15.16 1.65 -2.76
C LEU A 215 -14.20 1.83 -3.95
N ARG A 216 -14.18 3.02 -4.58
CA ARG A 216 -13.39 3.36 -5.78
C ARG A 216 -13.72 2.48 -6.99
N LEU A 217 -15.00 2.36 -7.30
CA LEU A 217 -15.53 1.58 -8.42
C LEU A 217 -16.09 2.52 -9.49
N GLU A 218 -15.84 2.17 -10.76
CA GLU A 218 -16.41 2.83 -11.95
C GLU A 218 -17.58 2.01 -12.53
N VAL A 219 -17.47 0.67 -12.48
CA VAL A 219 -18.50 -0.25 -13.02
C VAL A 219 -18.95 -1.23 -11.94
N TYR A 220 -20.10 -1.05 -11.32
CA TYR A 220 -20.47 -1.86 -10.15
C TYR A 220 -21.98 -2.01 -10.00
N GLY A 221 -22.39 -2.95 -9.15
CA GLY A 221 -23.77 -3.16 -8.75
C GLY A 221 -23.94 -3.01 -7.25
N VAL A 222 -25.00 -2.34 -6.82
CA VAL A 222 -25.35 -2.16 -5.41
C VAL A 222 -26.70 -2.83 -5.18
N ASP A 223 -26.73 -3.77 -4.25
CA ASP A 223 -27.97 -4.42 -3.80
C ASP A 223 -28.46 -3.68 -2.54
N VAL A 224 -29.71 -3.23 -2.57
CA VAL A 224 -30.33 -2.35 -1.57
C VAL A 224 -31.68 -2.93 -1.15
N LEU A 225 -31.96 -2.84 0.15
CA LEU A 225 -33.29 -3.07 0.71
C LEU A 225 -33.89 -1.76 1.19
N LEU A 226 -35.18 -1.56 0.92
CA LEU A 226 -35.94 -0.46 1.51
C LEU A 226 -36.54 -0.95 2.83
N THR A 227 -36.11 -0.36 3.94
CA THR A 227 -36.63 -0.66 5.28
C THR A 227 -37.43 0.53 5.81
N ASP A 228 -38.17 0.34 6.89
CA ASP A 228 -38.90 1.44 7.55
C ASP A 228 -38.00 2.59 8.01
N ARG A 229 -36.68 2.33 8.16
CA ARG A 229 -35.66 3.33 8.54
C ARG A 229 -34.92 3.91 7.34
N GLY A 230 -35.39 3.63 6.12
CA GLY A 230 -34.77 4.07 4.88
C GLY A 230 -33.97 2.98 4.15
N PRO A 231 -33.27 3.36 3.07
CA PRO A 231 -32.56 2.41 2.22
C PRO A 231 -31.27 1.91 2.89
N VAL A 232 -31.04 0.60 2.79
CA VAL A 232 -29.88 -0.08 3.39
C VAL A 232 -29.16 -0.90 2.34
N VAL A 233 -27.85 -0.68 2.18
CA VAL A 233 -27.00 -1.48 1.29
C VAL A 233 -26.76 -2.87 1.93
N VAL A 234 -26.94 -3.93 1.15
CA VAL A 234 -26.75 -5.32 1.61
C VAL A 234 -25.60 -6.05 0.94
N ASP A 235 -25.25 -5.69 -0.30
CA ASP A 235 -24.10 -6.25 -1.03
C ASP A 235 -23.64 -5.28 -2.14
N VAL A 236 -22.36 -5.36 -2.54
CA VAL A 236 -21.80 -4.59 -3.65
C VAL A 236 -20.93 -5.47 -4.53
N ASN A 237 -21.21 -5.47 -5.83
CA ASN A 237 -20.52 -6.30 -6.82
C ASN A 237 -19.67 -5.44 -7.76
N ALA A 238 -18.36 -5.67 -7.80
CA ALA A 238 -17.41 -4.83 -8.53
C ALA A 238 -17.37 -5.00 -10.06
N PHE A 239 -18.30 -5.74 -10.68
CA PHE A 239 -18.59 -5.76 -12.12
C PHE A 239 -19.72 -6.79 -12.37
N PRO A 240 -20.98 -6.48 -12.03
CA PRO A 240 -22.08 -7.44 -12.12
C PRO A 240 -22.41 -7.79 -13.59
N GLY A 241 -23.16 -8.86 -13.81
CA GLY A 241 -23.86 -9.04 -15.08
C GLY A 241 -25.04 -8.09 -15.17
N CYS A 242 -25.43 -7.69 -16.38
CA CYS A 242 -26.56 -6.76 -16.64
C CYS A 242 -27.63 -7.38 -17.57
N ARG A 243 -27.76 -8.72 -17.57
CA ARG A 243 -28.78 -9.39 -18.39
C ARG A 243 -30.16 -8.85 -18.04
N GLY A 244 -30.88 -8.32 -19.03
CA GLY A 244 -32.25 -7.82 -18.88
C GLY A 244 -32.39 -6.36 -18.45
N VAL A 245 -31.28 -5.59 -18.36
CA VAL A 245 -31.32 -4.14 -18.06
C VAL A 245 -30.88 -3.36 -19.31
N PRO A 246 -31.82 -2.72 -20.04
CA PRO A 246 -31.50 -1.89 -21.19
C PRO A 246 -30.55 -0.73 -20.83
N GLY A 247 -29.69 -0.30 -21.76
CA GLY A 247 -28.82 0.88 -21.61
C GLY A 247 -27.48 0.62 -20.91
N VAL A 248 -27.34 -0.45 -20.11
CA VAL A 248 -26.08 -0.75 -19.41
C VAL A 248 -24.93 -1.08 -20.39
N PRO A 249 -25.13 -1.90 -21.45
CA PRO A 249 -24.08 -2.13 -22.45
C PRO A 249 -23.63 -0.86 -23.16
N GLU A 250 -24.57 0.03 -23.51
CA GLU A 250 -24.33 1.31 -24.17
C GLU A 250 -23.55 2.26 -23.26
N ALA A 251 -23.92 2.36 -21.99
CA ALA A 251 -23.19 3.15 -20.99
C ALA A 251 -21.76 2.64 -20.78
N LEU A 252 -21.56 1.32 -20.83
CA LEU A 252 -20.22 0.74 -20.73
C LEU A 252 -19.37 1.05 -21.97
N ALA A 253 -19.97 1.03 -23.16
CA ALA A 253 -19.31 1.47 -24.38
C ALA A 253 -18.97 2.98 -24.31
N ALA A 254 -19.89 3.81 -23.84
CA ALA A 254 -19.68 5.25 -23.67
C ALA A 254 -18.57 5.56 -22.64
N LEU A 255 -18.52 4.84 -21.51
CA LEU A 255 -17.43 4.96 -20.53
C LEU A 255 -16.07 4.63 -21.15
N VAL A 256 -16.01 3.56 -21.94
CA VAL A 256 -14.81 3.17 -22.68
C VAL A 256 -14.41 4.26 -23.69
N GLY A 257 -15.38 4.81 -24.42
CA GLY A 257 -15.20 5.96 -25.31
C GLY A 257 -14.71 7.22 -24.60
N HIS A 258 -15.24 7.55 -23.41
CA HIS A 258 -14.75 8.66 -22.59
C HIS A 258 -13.30 8.46 -22.14
N ILE A 259 -12.95 7.25 -21.68
CA ILE A 259 -11.57 6.90 -21.32
C ILE A 259 -10.65 7.03 -22.55
N ALA A 260 -11.13 6.67 -23.74
CA ALA A 260 -10.40 6.84 -25.00
C ALA A 260 -10.24 8.33 -25.36
N ALA A 261 -11.30 9.13 -25.22
CA ALA A 261 -11.33 10.55 -25.53
C ALA A 261 -10.47 11.36 -24.54
N GLU A 262 -10.47 11.06 -23.25
CA GLU A 262 -9.53 11.65 -22.28
C GLU A 262 -8.07 11.30 -22.58
N ARG A 263 -7.85 10.16 -23.25
CA ARG A 263 -6.53 9.77 -23.74
C ARG A 263 -6.16 10.41 -25.08
N GLY A 264 -7.12 10.70 -25.95
CA GLY A 264 -6.92 11.43 -27.21
C GLY A 264 -6.88 12.95 -27.05
N ARG A 265 -7.55 13.50 -26.04
CA ARG A 265 -7.45 14.92 -25.59
C ARG A 265 -6.24 15.18 -24.72
N ARG A 266 -5.55 14.12 -24.27
CA ARG A 266 -4.13 14.27 -23.96
C ARG A 266 -3.45 14.46 -25.30
N PRO A 267 -2.82 15.61 -25.57
CA PRO A 267 -2.07 15.79 -26.80
C PRO A 267 -1.07 14.63 -26.91
N ASP A 268 -0.81 14.21 -28.14
CA ASP A 268 0.23 13.25 -28.49
C ASP A 268 1.36 13.33 -27.49
N ARG A 269 1.64 12.20 -26.83
CA ARG A 269 2.74 12.11 -25.86
C ARG A 269 4.10 12.06 -26.56
N GLU A 270 4.22 12.68 -27.73
CA GLU A 270 5.43 13.21 -28.32
C GLU A 270 5.51 14.69 -27.92
N THR A 271 6.58 15.10 -27.26
CA THR A 271 6.73 16.41 -26.57
C THR A 271 5.84 16.61 -25.34
N ALA A 272 6.04 15.75 -24.34
CA ALA A 272 5.93 16.23 -22.96
C ALA A 272 7.00 17.33 -22.76
N THR A 273 6.64 18.57 -23.06
CA THR A 273 7.33 19.73 -22.52
C THR A 273 7.38 19.53 -21.01
N LEU A 274 8.60 19.34 -20.51
CA LEU A 274 8.93 19.51 -19.11
C LEU A 274 8.38 20.88 -18.69
N ARG A 275 7.18 20.91 -18.08
CA ARG A 275 6.76 22.11 -17.36
C ARG A 275 7.78 22.30 -16.24
N ALA A 276 8.41 23.47 -16.30
CA ALA A 276 9.65 23.81 -15.60
C ALA A 276 9.66 23.28 -14.16
N PRO A 277 10.70 22.54 -13.75
CA PRO A 277 10.87 22.22 -12.35
C PRO A 277 11.09 23.50 -11.56
N SER A 278 10.69 23.47 -10.28
CA SER A 278 10.94 24.53 -9.30
C SER A 278 12.33 25.16 -9.49
N ALA A 279 12.35 26.47 -9.68
CA ALA A 279 13.52 27.26 -10.10
C ALA A 279 14.83 26.80 -9.43
N GLY A 280 15.76 26.30 -10.24
CA GLY A 280 17.10 25.86 -9.84
C GLY A 280 17.71 24.82 -10.79
N VAL A 281 19.04 24.67 -10.73
CA VAL A 281 19.96 23.85 -11.56
C VAL A 281 19.44 22.46 -12.02
N ALA A 282 18.46 21.86 -11.34
CA ALA A 282 17.83 20.60 -11.73
C ALA A 282 17.00 20.67 -13.04
N ALA A 283 16.55 21.86 -13.46
CA ALA A 283 15.80 22.06 -14.71
C ALA A 283 16.58 21.71 -15.96
N GLU A 284 17.85 22.13 -16.00
CA GLU A 284 18.72 21.98 -17.16
C GLU A 284 19.53 20.68 -17.08
N VAL A 285 19.84 20.21 -15.87
CA VAL A 285 20.61 18.97 -15.66
C VAL A 285 19.81 17.73 -16.06
N LEU A 286 18.50 17.70 -15.86
CA LEU A 286 17.69 16.50 -16.12
C LEU A 286 17.58 16.14 -17.61
N PRO A 287 17.30 17.09 -18.54
CA PRO A 287 17.36 16.83 -19.98
C PRO A 287 18.73 16.34 -20.45
N ALA A 288 19.80 17.02 -20.04
CA ALA A 288 21.17 16.65 -20.44
C ALA A 288 21.54 15.25 -19.94
N LEU A 289 21.17 14.92 -18.71
CA LEU A 289 21.37 13.59 -18.15
C LEU A 289 20.52 12.52 -18.85
N HIS A 290 19.26 12.84 -19.20
CA HIS A 290 18.39 11.93 -19.95
C HIS A 290 18.98 11.60 -21.33
N ARG A 291 19.53 12.60 -22.03
CA ARG A 291 20.24 12.41 -23.30
C ARG A 291 21.42 11.45 -23.14
N VAL A 292 22.35 11.72 -22.22
CA VAL A 292 23.54 10.87 -22.01
C VAL A 292 23.16 9.42 -21.71
N VAL A 293 22.16 9.18 -20.87
CA VAL A 293 21.68 7.82 -20.57
C VAL A 293 20.97 7.21 -21.79
N GLY A 294 20.22 8.02 -22.56
CA GLY A 294 19.59 7.63 -23.82
C GLY A 294 20.60 7.14 -24.85
N ASP A 295 21.63 7.94 -25.12
CA ASP A 295 22.70 7.61 -26.06
C ASP A 295 23.41 6.32 -25.65
N LEU A 296 23.71 6.16 -24.35
CA LEU A 296 24.36 4.96 -23.81
C LEU A 296 23.54 3.69 -24.00
N VAL A 297 22.23 3.81 -23.79
CA VAL A 297 21.31 2.68 -23.92
C VAL A 297 21.04 2.38 -25.39
N ALA A 298 20.86 3.40 -26.22
CA ALA A 298 20.64 3.24 -27.65
C ALA A 298 21.84 2.60 -28.37
N ALA A 299 23.07 2.96 -27.98
CA ALA A 299 24.27 2.35 -28.52
C ALA A 299 24.41 0.84 -28.23
N HIS A 300 23.76 0.34 -27.18
CA HIS A 300 23.80 -1.08 -26.80
C HIS A 300 22.54 -1.85 -27.23
N ASP A 301 21.37 -1.21 -27.14
CA ASP A 301 20.06 -1.86 -27.23
C ASP A 301 19.21 -1.36 -28.41
N GLY A 302 19.76 -0.52 -29.28
CA GLY A 302 19.06 0.04 -30.45
C GLY A 302 17.89 0.96 -30.05
N SER A 303 16.68 0.65 -30.53
CA SER A 303 15.47 1.48 -30.38
C SER A 303 14.85 1.50 -28.96
N ALA A 304 15.63 1.20 -27.93
CA ALA A 304 15.15 1.13 -26.55
C ALA A 304 14.71 2.52 -26.05
N ARG A 305 13.45 2.63 -25.62
CA ARG A 305 12.90 3.89 -25.09
C ARG A 305 13.14 4.00 -23.59
N LEU A 306 13.61 5.15 -23.11
CA LEU A 306 13.83 5.41 -21.70
C LEU A 306 12.66 6.14 -21.05
N ARG A 307 12.11 5.54 -19.99
CA ARG A 307 11.11 6.18 -19.12
C ARG A 307 11.70 6.47 -17.76
N VAL A 308 11.70 7.74 -17.34
CA VAL A 308 12.04 8.09 -15.95
C VAL A 308 10.99 7.50 -15.01
N THR A 309 11.40 6.64 -14.09
CA THR A 309 10.53 6.01 -13.08
C THR A 309 10.67 6.63 -11.71
N ARG A 310 11.81 7.25 -11.43
CA ARG A 310 12.08 7.91 -10.16
C ARG A 310 13.09 9.02 -10.32
N LEU A 311 12.82 10.16 -9.71
CA LEU A 311 13.82 11.20 -9.47
C LEU A 311 13.95 11.45 -7.97
N ARG A 312 15.18 11.61 -7.50
CA ARG A 312 15.45 11.97 -6.11
C ARG A 312 16.72 12.79 -6.00
N ARG A 313 16.58 14.05 -5.60
CA ARG A 313 17.70 14.85 -5.06
C ARG A 313 17.72 14.75 -3.55
N LYS A 314 18.90 14.61 -2.98
CA LYS A 314 19.11 14.69 -1.54
C LYS A 314 20.28 15.65 -1.28
N PRO A 315 20.12 16.63 -0.39
CA PRO A 315 21.25 17.42 0.09
C PRO A 315 22.39 16.48 0.51
N GLU A 316 23.62 16.86 0.15
CA GLU A 316 24.88 16.10 0.36
C GLU A 316 25.03 14.79 -0.45
N GLN A 317 23.94 14.14 -0.84
CA GLN A 317 23.97 12.88 -1.60
C GLN A 317 23.80 13.08 -3.12
N GLY A 318 23.38 14.26 -3.56
CA GLY A 318 23.21 14.60 -4.96
C GLY A 318 21.90 14.11 -5.57
N LEU A 319 21.91 13.96 -6.90
CA LEU A 319 20.77 13.59 -7.73
C LEU A 319 20.88 12.12 -8.14
N THR A 320 19.83 11.35 -7.92
CA THR A 320 19.67 10.00 -8.49
C THR A 320 18.41 9.96 -9.35
N VAL A 321 18.58 9.51 -10.59
CA VAL A 321 17.50 9.26 -11.54
C VAL A 321 17.44 7.77 -11.83
N SER A 322 16.24 7.19 -11.80
CA SER A 322 16.00 5.82 -12.22
C SER A 322 15.18 5.82 -13.50
N TYR A 323 15.65 5.07 -14.49
CA TYR A 323 15.03 4.89 -15.80
C TYR A 323 14.59 3.44 -15.95
N MET A 324 13.56 3.23 -16.77
CA MET A 324 13.15 1.93 -17.26
C MET A 324 13.34 1.95 -18.78
N ALA A 325 14.23 1.10 -19.28
CA ALA A 325 14.42 0.87 -20.71
C ALA A 325 13.36 -0.13 -21.21
N LEU A 326 12.54 0.30 -22.16
CA LEU A 326 11.48 -0.48 -22.78
C LEU A 326 11.91 -0.95 -24.18
N PRO A 327 11.45 -2.13 -24.65
CA PRO A 327 10.43 -2.99 -24.03
C PRO A 327 10.98 -3.98 -22.98
N ALA A 328 12.31 -4.15 -22.90
CA ALA A 328 12.96 -5.15 -22.04
C ALA A 328 12.71 -4.98 -20.52
N GLY A 329 12.17 -3.83 -20.08
CA GLY A 329 11.86 -3.56 -18.67
C GLY A 329 13.09 -3.42 -17.79
N ARG A 330 14.26 -3.13 -18.37
CA ARG A 330 15.53 -3.03 -17.66
C ARG A 330 15.58 -1.75 -16.84
N LEU A 331 15.96 -1.87 -15.57
CA LEU A 331 16.06 -0.72 -14.68
C LEU A 331 17.49 -0.17 -14.71
N ILE A 332 17.61 1.13 -14.97
CA ILE A 332 18.88 1.85 -15.05
C ILE A 332 18.86 2.93 -13.98
N SER A 333 20.00 3.17 -13.33
CA SER A 333 20.15 4.28 -12.40
C SER A 333 21.32 5.15 -12.80
N ALA A 334 21.09 6.46 -12.84
CA ALA A 334 22.11 7.47 -13.02
C ALA A 334 22.21 8.32 -11.75
N SER A 335 23.42 8.64 -11.31
CA SER A 335 23.66 9.45 -10.12
C SER A 335 24.71 10.52 -10.38
N LEU A 336 24.48 11.71 -9.81
CA LEU A 336 25.40 12.84 -9.78
C LEU A 336 25.58 13.29 -8.32
N PRO A 337 26.80 13.64 -7.87
CA PRO A 337 27.04 14.12 -6.52
C PRO A 337 26.47 15.52 -6.31
N GLU A 338 26.22 15.93 -5.05
CA GLU A 338 25.61 17.23 -4.74
C GLU A 338 26.41 18.41 -5.28
N ARG A 339 27.76 18.32 -5.26
CA ARG A 339 28.66 19.31 -5.86
C ARG A 339 28.35 19.55 -7.34
N ALA A 340 28.08 18.49 -8.10
CA ALA A 340 27.77 18.60 -9.52
C ALA A 340 26.39 19.22 -9.70
N VAL A 341 25.39 18.77 -8.93
CA VAL A 341 24.02 19.31 -9.02
C VAL A 341 23.94 20.79 -8.60
N SER A 342 24.87 21.26 -7.78
CA SER A 342 24.91 22.66 -7.33
C SER A 342 25.81 23.55 -8.18
N THR A 343 26.53 22.98 -9.16
CA THR A 343 27.41 23.73 -10.07
C THR A 343 26.60 24.20 -11.28
N PRO A 344 26.51 25.51 -11.58
CA PRO A 344 25.70 26.04 -12.68
C PRO A 344 26.08 25.47 -14.06
N ARG A 345 27.36 25.15 -14.28
CA ARG A 345 27.87 24.61 -15.56
C ARG A 345 27.58 23.12 -15.79
N THR A 346 26.99 22.40 -14.84
CA THR A 346 26.82 20.94 -14.94
C THR A 346 25.94 20.50 -16.11
N ALA A 347 24.92 21.29 -16.46
CA ALA A 347 24.09 20.99 -17.63
C ALA A 347 24.90 21.06 -18.94
N ALA A 348 25.72 22.09 -19.10
CA ALA A 348 26.65 22.23 -20.23
C ALA A 348 27.68 21.09 -20.25
N LEU A 349 28.31 20.80 -19.11
CA LEU A 349 29.28 19.70 -19.00
C LEU A 349 28.67 18.34 -19.37
N LEU A 350 27.40 18.10 -19.02
CA LEU A 350 26.64 16.90 -19.41
C LEU A 350 26.23 16.93 -20.89
N ALA A 351 25.94 18.09 -21.46
CA ALA A 351 25.67 18.24 -22.89
C ALA A 351 26.92 17.89 -23.73
N ASP A 352 28.11 18.18 -23.21
CA ASP A 352 29.39 17.86 -23.85
C ASP A 352 29.84 16.40 -23.62
N VAL A 353 29.10 15.58 -22.87
CA VAL A 353 29.47 14.16 -22.68
C VAL A 353 29.16 13.38 -23.97
N CYS A 354 30.19 12.73 -24.49
CA CYS A 354 30.07 11.73 -25.56
C CYS A 354 30.32 10.32 -25.00
N LEU A 355 29.84 9.27 -25.68
CA LEU A 355 30.01 7.88 -25.23
C LEU A 355 31.48 7.46 -24.97
N PRO A 356 32.48 7.90 -25.76
CA PRO A 356 33.88 7.60 -25.48
C PRO A 356 34.40 8.19 -24.15
N ASP A 357 33.75 9.22 -23.59
CA ASP A 357 34.12 9.81 -22.29
C ASP A 357 33.74 8.89 -21.10
N LEU A 358 32.92 7.86 -21.34
CA LEU A 358 32.43 6.96 -20.31
C LEU A 358 33.48 5.89 -20.00
N SER A 359 34.03 5.97 -18.79
CA SER A 359 34.93 4.94 -18.26
C SER A 359 34.14 3.78 -17.61
N GLY A 360 34.57 2.54 -17.87
CA GLY A 360 33.97 1.33 -17.32
C GLY A 360 33.33 0.44 -18.38
N ALA A 361 32.55 -0.55 -17.93
CA ALA A 361 31.89 -1.52 -18.80
C ALA A 361 30.37 -1.38 -18.68
N TRP A 362 29.70 -1.10 -19.79
CA TRP A 362 28.25 -1.18 -19.90
C TRP A 362 27.84 -2.63 -20.25
N PRO A 363 26.76 -3.21 -19.67
CA PRO A 363 25.73 -2.61 -18.81
C PRO A 363 26.05 -2.55 -17.31
N ALA A 364 27.24 -2.97 -16.89
CA ALA A 364 27.58 -3.08 -15.48
C ALA A 364 27.60 -1.72 -14.76
N ALA A 365 28.60 -0.89 -15.03
CA ALA A 365 28.63 0.47 -14.51
C ALA A 365 29.64 1.30 -15.30
N VAL A 366 29.18 2.45 -15.79
CA VAL A 366 29.99 3.45 -16.47
C VAL A 366 29.97 4.76 -15.69
N ALA A 367 31.01 5.56 -15.84
CA ALA A 367 31.13 6.83 -15.14
C ALA A 367 31.86 7.89 -15.97
N VAL A 368 31.50 9.16 -15.72
CA VAL A 368 32.23 10.33 -16.20
C VAL A 368 32.87 11.01 -15.00
N ALA A 369 34.16 10.74 -14.76
CA ALA A 369 34.87 11.19 -13.56
C ALA A 369 34.85 12.72 -13.38
N ARG A 370 35.05 13.48 -14.48
CA ARG A 370 35.07 14.96 -14.47
C ARG A 370 33.81 15.61 -13.89
N ILE A 371 32.65 14.97 -14.05
CA ILE A 371 31.34 15.49 -13.56
C ILE A 371 30.81 14.65 -12.39
N GLY A 372 31.47 13.54 -12.07
CA GLY A 372 31.03 12.56 -11.07
C GLY A 372 29.76 11.81 -11.47
N LEU A 373 29.41 11.75 -12.76
CA LEU A 373 28.29 10.96 -13.25
C LEU A 373 28.60 9.47 -13.09
N SER A 374 27.65 8.71 -12.55
CA SER A 374 27.67 7.24 -12.55
C SER A 374 26.37 6.73 -13.14
N VAL A 375 26.44 5.79 -14.10
CA VAL A 375 25.28 5.11 -14.70
C VAL A 375 25.49 3.60 -14.59
N GLN A 376 24.47 2.87 -14.16
CA GLN A 376 24.54 1.42 -13.94
C GLN A 376 23.18 0.77 -14.21
N GLN A 377 23.18 -0.46 -14.75
CA GLN A 377 21.98 -1.25 -14.99
C GLN A 377 21.79 -2.30 -13.89
N PHE A 378 20.60 -2.38 -13.30
CA PHE A 378 20.24 -3.45 -12.38
C PHE A 378 20.43 -4.84 -13.05
N PRO A 379 21.04 -5.83 -12.38
CA PRO A 379 21.38 -5.89 -10.96
C PRO A 379 22.77 -5.35 -10.55
N HIS A 380 23.50 -4.70 -11.46
CA HIS A 380 24.78 -4.09 -11.14
C HIS A 380 24.57 -2.80 -10.33
N ASP A 381 25.21 -2.74 -9.17
CA ASP A 381 25.20 -1.56 -8.32
C ASP A 381 26.52 -1.48 -7.56
N ARG A 382 27.36 -0.49 -7.88
CA ARG A 382 28.70 -0.34 -7.27
C ARG A 382 28.64 -0.16 -5.75
N ALA A 383 27.53 0.39 -5.25
CA ALA A 383 27.31 0.57 -3.82
C ALA A 383 26.63 -0.64 -3.15
N LEU A 384 26.29 -1.70 -3.91
CA LEU A 384 25.77 -2.97 -3.40
C LEU A 384 26.50 -4.14 -4.07
N PRO A 385 27.80 -4.35 -3.78
CA PRO A 385 28.63 -5.33 -4.49
C PRO A 385 28.07 -6.76 -4.41
N GLY A 386 27.41 -7.13 -3.30
CA GLY A 386 26.78 -8.44 -3.13
C GLY A 386 25.45 -8.65 -3.87
N LEU A 387 24.90 -7.63 -4.52
CA LEU A 387 23.54 -7.69 -5.10
C LEU A 387 23.42 -8.73 -6.22
N ARG A 388 24.43 -8.85 -7.09
CA ARG A 388 24.39 -9.78 -8.21
C ARG A 388 24.36 -11.23 -7.73
N THR A 389 25.27 -11.60 -6.81
CA THR A 389 25.30 -12.93 -6.19
C THR A 389 24.04 -13.19 -5.35
N ALA A 390 23.48 -12.17 -4.71
CA ALA A 390 22.22 -12.32 -3.99
C ALA A 390 21.02 -12.60 -4.92
N LEU A 391 21.04 -12.12 -6.17
CA LEU A 391 19.98 -12.42 -7.17
C LEU A 391 20.24 -13.67 -7.99
N ALA A 392 21.50 -14.10 -8.07
CA ALA A 392 21.92 -15.36 -8.69
C ALA A 392 22.82 -16.13 -7.70
N PRO A 393 22.22 -16.85 -6.73
CA PRO A 393 22.97 -17.53 -5.68
C PRO A 393 24.00 -18.54 -6.20
N ASP A 394 25.26 -18.33 -5.82
CA ASP A 394 26.35 -19.28 -5.98
C ASP A 394 26.26 -20.41 -4.93
N ASP A 395 27.17 -21.38 -4.99
CA ASP A 395 27.17 -22.53 -4.07
C ASP A 395 27.32 -22.10 -2.61
N ARG A 396 28.06 -21.03 -2.36
CA ARG A 396 28.25 -20.49 -1.01
C ARG A 396 26.95 -19.94 -0.45
N LEU A 397 26.23 -19.11 -1.21
CA LEU A 397 24.92 -18.59 -0.78
C LEU A 397 23.87 -19.69 -0.71
N ARG A 398 23.90 -20.68 -1.61
CA ARG A 398 23.05 -21.88 -1.52
C ARG A 398 23.29 -22.67 -0.24
N GLY A 399 24.54 -22.80 0.19
CA GLY A 399 24.90 -23.41 1.48
C GLY A 399 24.27 -22.65 2.66
N GLN A 400 24.30 -21.32 2.64
CA GLN A 400 23.66 -20.48 3.65
C GLN A 400 22.12 -20.62 3.64
N LEU A 401 21.51 -20.66 2.47
CA LEU A 401 20.07 -20.91 2.31
C LEU A 401 19.67 -22.32 2.76
N THR A 402 20.54 -23.31 2.55
CA THR A 402 20.34 -24.69 3.05
C THR A 402 20.39 -24.74 4.57
N ALA A 403 21.39 -24.09 5.18
CA ALA A 403 21.47 -23.97 6.65
C ALA A 403 20.22 -23.27 7.22
N ALA A 404 19.74 -22.23 6.55
CA ALA A 404 18.50 -21.53 6.91
C ALA A 404 17.26 -22.44 6.78
N ALA A 405 17.18 -23.26 5.73
CA ALA A 405 16.08 -24.22 5.55
C ALA A 405 16.06 -25.29 6.64
N ARG A 406 17.22 -25.87 6.99
CA ARG A 406 17.35 -26.82 8.10
C ARG A 406 16.89 -26.21 9.43
N LEU A 407 17.25 -24.95 9.67
CA LEU A 407 16.85 -24.21 10.87
C LEU A 407 15.32 -24.00 10.95
N VAL A 408 14.68 -23.66 9.82
CA VAL A 408 13.23 -23.40 9.75
C VAL A 408 12.44 -24.71 9.87
N LEU A 409 12.88 -25.77 9.20
CA LEU A 409 12.23 -27.08 9.21
C LEU A 409 12.51 -27.90 10.48
N ALA A 410 13.51 -27.51 11.27
CA ALA A 410 14.07 -28.31 12.35
C ALA A 410 14.51 -29.72 11.87
N ASP A 411 15.03 -29.79 10.64
CA ASP A 411 15.43 -31.03 9.97
C ASP A 411 16.88 -30.88 9.46
N PRO A 412 17.87 -31.53 10.10
CA PRO A 412 19.27 -31.49 9.68
C PRO A 412 19.52 -32.11 8.29
N SER A 413 18.65 -33.01 7.83
CA SER A 413 18.78 -33.73 6.56
C SER A 413 18.27 -32.92 5.36
N ALA A 414 17.51 -31.84 5.61
CA ALA A 414 16.95 -30.99 4.57
C ALA A 414 18.05 -30.44 3.65
N HIS A 415 17.83 -30.58 2.34
CA HIS A 415 18.71 -30.07 1.28
C HIS A 415 17.90 -29.24 0.29
N VAL A 416 18.51 -28.17 -0.22
CA VAL A 416 17.87 -27.27 -1.17
C VAL A 416 18.01 -27.84 -2.58
N GLU A 417 16.88 -28.11 -3.23
CA GLU A 417 16.81 -28.56 -4.63
C GLU A 417 16.99 -27.39 -5.60
N SER A 418 16.30 -26.28 -5.33
CA SER A 418 16.36 -25.08 -6.18
C SER A 418 16.03 -23.80 -5.41
N VAL A 419 16.55 -22.68 -5.91
CA VAL A 419 16.32 -21.35 -5.36
C VAL A 419 15.91 -20.41 -6.49
N ARG A 420 14.79 -19.73 -6.32
CA ARG A 420 14.37 -18.61 -7.17
C ARG A 420 14.45 -17.32 -6.37
N ALA A 421 15.36 -16.43 -6.75
CA ALA A 421 15.49 -15.11 -6.15
C ALA A 421 14.75 -14.06 -6.99
N THR A 422 13.82 -13.32 -6.38
CA THR A 422 13.04 -12.26 -7.04
C THR A 422 13.22 -10.95 -6.29
N PRO A 423 13.63 -9.85 -6.94
CA PRO A 423 13.71 -8.55 -6.29
C PRO A 423 12.31 -8.04 -5.94
N VAL A 424 12.09 -7.72 -4.66
CA VAL A 424 10.84 -7.16 -4.15
C VAL A 424 10.90 -5.64 -4.11
N ARG A 425 12.04 -5.10 -3.70
CA ARG A 425 12.22 -3.64 -3.60
C ARG A 425 13.68 -3.25 -3.73
N TYR A 426 14.01 -2.60 -4.83
CA TYR A 426 15.34 -2.04 -5.07
C TYR A 426 15.35 -0.52 -4.85
N LYS A 427 16.35 -0.04 -4.11
CA LYS A 427 16.67 1.39 -3.93
C LYS A 427 18.14 1.57 -4.35
N PRO A 428 18.38 2.13 -5.55
CA PRO A 428 19.73 2.30 -6.08
C PRO A 428 20.71 2.92 -5.08
N GLY A 429 21.90 2.33 -4.99
CA GLY A 429 22.99 2.74 -4.13
C GLY A 429 22.70 2.71 -2.62
N SER A 430 21.63 2.04 -2.20
CA SER A 430 21.20 2.00 -0.80
C SER A 430 20.91 0.60 -0.30
N ARG A 431 19.97 -0.12 -0.93
CA ARG A 431 19.58 -1.49 -0.53
C ARG A 431 18.69 -2.18 -1.54
N CYS A 432 18.67 -3.51 -1.50
CA CYS A 432 17.71 -4.34 -2.23
C CYS A 432 17.05 -5.36 -1.30
N VAL A 433 15.73 -5.49 -1.35
CA VAL A 433 14.97 -6.59 -0.72
C VAL A 433 14.66 -7.62 -1.78
N ILE A 434 14.98 -8.88 -1.50
CA ILE A 434 14.89 -10.04 -2.39
C ILE A 434 14.03 -11.09 -1.70
N ARG A 435 13.10 -11.71 -2.43
CA ARG A 435 12.35 -12.89 -1.99
C ARG A 435 13.02 -14.13 -2.58
N TYR A 436 13.43 -15.06 -1.74
CA TYR A 436 13.89 -16.38 -2.14
C TYR A 436 12.74 -17.37 -1.98
N GLN A 437 12.34 -18.01 -3.07
CA GLN A 437 11.54 -19.23 -3.02
C GLN A 437 12.52 -20.40 -3.07
N VAL A 438 12.53 -21.20 -2.02
CA VAL A 438 13.51 -22.27 -1.80
C VAL A 438 12.76 -23.59 -1.78
N ARG A 439 12.97 -24.42 -2.80
CA ARG A 439 12.47 -25.80 -2.79
C ARG A 439 13.43 -26.69 -2.04
N VAL A 440 12.89 -27.51 -1.16
CA VAL A 440 13.59 -28.46 -0.29
C VAL A 440 13.05 -29.85 -0.57
N GLY A 441 13.86 -30.88 -0.29
CA GLY A 441 13.49 -32.29 -0.49
C GLY A 441 12.05 -32.64 -0.07
N ALA A 442 11.43 -33.58 -0.78
CA ALA A 442 10.00 -33.95 -0.67
C ALA A 442 9.01 -32.86 -1.17
N GLY A 443 9.46 -31.97 -2.07
CA GLY A 443 8.60 -31.01 -2.76
C GLY A 443 8.09 -29.84 -1.90
N ARG A 444 8.67 -29.62 -0.71
CA ARG A 444 8.31 -28.51 0.17
C ARG A 444 8.88 -27.20 -0.36
N GLU A 445 8.12 -26.11 -0.27
CA GLU A 445 8.57 -24.77 -0.64
C GLU A 445 8.63 -23.86 0.59
N LEU A 446 9.79 -23.23 0.81
CA LEU A 446 10.02 -22.23 1.85
C LEU A 446 10.21 -20.85 1.21
N VAL A 447 9.86 -19.80 1.96
CA VAL A 447 10.06 -18.42 1.53
C VAL A 447 10.94 -17.68 2.53
N PHE A 448 12.05 -17.14 2.04
CA PHE A 448 12.95 -16.28 2.81
C PHE A 448 13.00 -14.89 2.19
N PHE A 449 13.26 -13.89 3.02
CA PHE A 449 13.58 -12.54 2.58
C PHE A 449 15.06 -12.24 2.83
N GLY A 450 15.72 -11.81 1.76
CA GLY A 450 17.05 -11.24 1.80
C GLY A 450 17.01 -9.73 1.75
N LYS A 451 17.86 -9.07 2.53
CA LYS A 451 18.09 -7.64 2.38
C LYS A 451 19.58 -7.35 2.25
N VAL A 452 19.95 -6.88 1.06
CA VAL A 452 21.31 -6.44 0.72
C VAL A 452 21.47 -4.98 1.12
N TYR A 453 22.50 -4.69 1.90
CA TYR A 453 22.83 -3.36 2.38
C TYR A 453 24.06 -2.80 1.69
N ARG A 454 24.16 -1.47 1.64
CA ARG A 454 25.40 -0.77 1.29
C ARG A 454 26.50 -0.99 2.34
N ASP A 455 26.10 -1.19 3.59
CA ASP A 455 26.95 -1.15 4.77
C ASP A 455 26.71 -2.42 5.60
N THR A 456 27.77 -3.19 5.82
CA THR A 456 27.74 -4.47 6.52
C THR A 456 27.39 -4.31 8.00
N ASP A 457 27.82 -3.23 8.64
CA ASP A 457 27.60 -3.04 10.08
C ASP A 457 26.12 -2.78 10.38
N LYS A 458 25.44 -2.07 9.47
CA LYS A 458 23.99 -1.90 9.52
C LYS A 458 23.24 -3.22 9.34
N ALA A 459 23.71 -4.07 8.42
CA ALA A 459 23.16 -5.40 8.21
C ALA A 459 23.27 -6.25 9.49
N VAL A 460 24.46 -6.31 10.07
CA VAL A 460 24.74 -7.07 11.30
C VAL A 460 23.93 -6.54 12.48
N THR A 461 23.86 -5.23 12.66
CA THR A 461 23.12 -4.60 13.77
C THR A 461 21.62 -4.91 13.67
N ALA A 462 21.00 -4.72 12.50
CA ALA A 462 19.58 -5.03 12.31
C ALA A 462 19.29 -6.51 12.57
N HIS A 463 20.16 -7.42 12.11
CA HIS A 463 20.01 -8.85 12.37
C HIS A 463 20.15 -9.21 13.86
N ARG A 464 21.13 -8.64 14.57
CA ARG A 464 21.32 -8.86 16.01
C ARG A 464 20.10 -8.40 16.82
N THR A 465 19.56 -7.21 16.50
CA THR A 465 18.34 -6.71 17.13
C THR A 465 17.16 -7.65 16.91
N ALA A 466 16.91 -8.06 15.66
CA ALA A 466 15.86 -9.03 15.36
C ALA A 466 16.08 -10.37 16.09
N ARG A 467 17.33 -10.83 16.23
CA ARG A 467 17.66 -12.10 16.90
C ARG A 467 17.41 -12.06 18.40
N SER A 468 17.76 -10.95 19.04
CA SER A 468 17.46 -10.74 20.46
C SER A 468 15.94 -10.76 20.71
N LEU A 469 15.17 -10.09 19.86
CA LEU A 469 13.71 -10.02 19.97
C LEU A 469 13.02 -11.35 19.63
N TRP A 470 13.56 -12.12 18.68
CA TRP A 470 13.04 -13.45 18.34
C TRP A 470 13.16 -14.43 19.51
N GLY A 471 14.15 -14.26 20.38
CA GLY A 471 14.33 -15.10 21.58
C GLY A 471 13.29 -14.89 22.68
N SER A 472 12.38 -13.91 22.53
CA SER A 472 11.27 -13.69 23.47
C SER A 472 10.28 -14.88 23.47
N PRO A 473 9.63 -15.21 24.61
CA PRO A 473 8.68 -16.33 24.70
C PRO A 473 7.57 -16.30 23.64
N VAL A 474 7.14 -15.11 23.24
CA VAL A 474 6.17 -14.91 22.15
C VAL A 474 6.87 -14.08 21.07
N PRO A 475 7.44 -14.70 20.02
CA PRO A 475 8.14 -13.94 18.99
C PRO A 475 7.18 -13.08 18.17
N PHE A 476 7.51 -11.79 18.07
CA PHE A 476 6.77 -10.77 17.31
C PHE A 476 7.61 -10.14 16.20
N VAL A 477 8.72 -10.77 15.83
CA VAL A 477 9.59 -10.36 14.72
C VAL A 477 9.73 -11.52 13.75
N ALA A 478 10.14 -11.27 12.52
CA ALA A 478 10.46 -12.34 11.58
C ALA A 478 11.68 -13.12 12.10
N ARG A 479 11.67 -14.45 12.05
CA ARG A 479 12.81 -15.27 12.48
C ARG A 479 14.07 -14.87 11.69
N PRO A 480 15.12 -14.35 12.34
CA PRO A 480 16.37 -14.06 11.66
C PRO A 480 17.12 -15.36 11.39
N LEU A 481 17.58 -15.55 10.15
CA LEU A 481 18.13 -16.81 9.67
C LEU A 481 19.66 -16.76 9.55
N ALA A 482 20.20 -15.74 8.86
CA ALA A 482 21.65 -15.62 8.67
C ALA A 482 22.09 -14.18 8.38
N VAL A 483 23.40 -13.94 8.53
CA VAL A 483 24.11 -12.78 7.98
C VAL A 483 25.23 -13.30 7.09
N VAL A 484 25.17 -12.99 5.81
CA VAL A 484 26.21 -13.29 4.81
C VAL A 484 27.01 -12.01 4.60
N ARG A 485 28.08 -11.84 5.39
CA ARG A 485 28.84 -10.58 5.49
C ARG A 485 29.47 -10.18 4.16
N GLU A 486 29.95 -11.15 3.39
CA GLU A 486 30.60 -10.95 2.10
C GLU A 486 29.66 -10.34 1.06
N LEU A 487 28.35 -10.57 1.22
CA LEU A 487 27.31 -10.04 0.35
C LEU A 487 26.56 -8.85 0.96
N ASN A 488 26.93 -8.42 2.18
CA ASN A 488 26.15 -7.46 2.97
C ASN A 488 24.66 -7.85 3.07
N LEU A 489 24.39 -9.15 3.19
CA LEU A 489 23.05 -9.72 3.08
C LEU A 489 22.61 -10.26 4.43
N VAL A 490 21.43 -9.86 4.88
CA VAL A 490 20.73 -10.53 5.99
C VAL A 490 19.58 -11.37 5.44
N LEU A 491 19.37 -12.54 6.02
CA LEU A 491 18.27 -13.44 5.70
C LEU A 491 17.30 -13.52 6.89
N SER A 492 16.01 -13.46 6.59
CA SER A 492 14.91 -13.70 7.54
C SER A 492 13.85 -14.60 6.93
N GLU A 493 13.09 -15.28 7.78
CA GLU A 493 11.90 -16.01 7.38
C GLU A 493 10.83 -15.06 6.83
N ALA A 494 9.97 -15.53 5.93
CA ALA A 494 8.78 -14.79 5.53
C ALA A 494 7.85 -14.52 6.71
N ALA A 495 7.56 -13.25 6.96
CA ALA A 495 6.60 -12.81 7.97
C ALA A 495 5.27 -12.47 7.30
N GLY A 496 4.30 -13.39 7.37
CA GLY A 496 2.91 -13.14 6.97
C GLY A 496 2.72 -12.77 5.49
N ASP A 497 1.48 -12.47 5.12
CA ASP A 497 1.18 -11.88 3.82
C ASP A 497 1.49 -10.38 3.86
N ALA A 498 1.92 -9.83 2.72
CA ALA A 498 2.23 -8.41 2.56
C ALA A 498 0.96 -7.55 2.54
N GLY A 499 0.22 -7.53 3.64
CA GLY A 499 -0.76 -6.51 3.99
C GLY A 499 -0.21 -5.74 5.19
N GLY A 500 -0.06 -4.41 5.06
CA GLY A 500 0.08 -3.58 6.26
C GLY A 500 -1.17 -3.69 7.13
N PRO A 501 -1.23 -3.03 8.30
CA PRO A 501 -2.47 -2.94 9.06
C PRO A 501 -3.56 -2.46 8.10
N GLY A 502 -4.55 -3.31 7.84
CA GLY A 502 -5.81 -2.83 7.28
C GLY A 502 -6.26 -1.74 8.24
N GLY A 503 -6.76 -0.61 7.74
CA GLY A 503 -7.14 0.53 8.59
C GLY A 503 -8.32 0.24 9.55
N SER A 504 -8.39 -0.94 10.15
CA SER A 504 -9.28 -1.32 11.22
C SER A 504 -8.69 -0.90 12.56
N ALA A 505 -9.57 -0.69 13.55
CA ALA A 505 -9.15 -0.35 14.91
C ALA A 505 -8.30 -1.47 15.54
N GLU A 506 -8.62 -2.74 15.28
CA GLU A 506 -7.91 -3.89 15.83
C GLU A 506 -6.45 -3.94 15.35
N SER A 507 -6.21 -3.60 14.08
CA SER A 507 -4.85 -3.58 13.54
C SER A 507 -3.99 -2.49 14.17
N VAL A 508 -4.61 -1.35 14.50
CA VAL A 508 -3.96 -0.23 15.21
C VAL A 508 -3.65 -0.60 16.65
N ILE A 509 -4.60 -1.22 17.35
CA ILE A 509 -4.42 -1.77 18.71
C ILE A 509 -3.27 -2.78 18.74
N ALA A 510 -3.25 -3.74 17.82
CA ALA A 510 -2.18 -4.73 17.72
C ALA A 510 -0.80 -4.09 17.44
N CYS A 511 -0.75 -2.98 16.70
CA CYS A 511 0.48 -2.21 16.51
C CYS A 511 0.95 -1.53 17.81
N ALA A 512 0.04 -1.05 18.65
CA ALA A 512 0.36 -0.46 19.95
C ALA A 512 0.90 -1.53 20.92
N GLU A 513 0.24 -2.68 21.00
CA GLU A 513 0.65 -3.82 21.84
C GLU A 513 2.01 -4.39 21.45
N VAL A 514 2.28 -4.52 20.14
CA VAL A 514 3.60 -5.02 19.71
C VAL A 514 4.70 -4.00 19.95
N LEU A 515 4.39 -2.71 19.86
CA LEU A 515 5.34 -1.65 20.15
C LEU A 515 5.66 -1.56 21.64
N SER A 516 4.67 -1.70 22.53
CA SER A 516 4.92 -1.72 23.98
C SER A 516 5.84 -2.88 24.36
N ARG A 517 5.60 -4.07 23.79
CA ARG A 517 6.48 -5.25 23.97
C ARG A 517 7.90 -5.00 23.46
N LEU A 518 8.06 -4.30 22.34
CA LEU A 518 9.36 -3.90 21.83
C LEU A 518 10.08 -2.97 22.81
N HIS A 519 9.39 -1.94 23.32
CA HIS A 519 9.98 -0.97 24.24
C HIS A 519 10.28 -1.54 25.64
N LEU A 520 9.53 -2.57 26.06
CA LEU A 520 9.77 -3.33 27.29
C LEU A 520 10.89 -4.39 27.13
N SER A 521 11.37 -4.63 25.91
CA SER A 521 12.47 -5.57 25.67
C SER A 521 13.82 -4.96 26.02
N THR A 522 14.73 -5.79 26.53
CA THR A 522 16.11 -5.37 26.81
C THR A 522 16.85 -5.02 25.53
N PRO A 523 17.45 -3.82 25.41
CA PRO A 523 18.22 -3.46 24.22
C PRO A 523 19.47 -4.34 24.10
N PRO A 524 19.81 -4.84 22.89
CA PRO A 524 21.08 -5.51 22.65
C PRO A 524 22.27 -4.58 22.98
N ALA A 525 23.31 -5.10 23.63
CA ALA A 525 24.50 -4.34 24.05
C ALA A 525 25.22 -3.58 22.92
N ALA A 526 25.04 -4.01 21.67
CA ALA A 526 25.65 -3.37 20.49
C ALA A 526 24.94 -2.08 20.02
N LEU A 527 23.78 -1.74 20.59
CA LEU A 527 23.09 -0.50 20.25
C LEU A 527 23.67 0.68 21.05
N LEU A 528 24.62 1.39 20.44
CA LEU A 528 25.30 2.52 21.06
C LEU A 528 24.66 3.87 20.72
N GLU A 529 23.93 3.97 19.61
CA GLU A 529 23.29 5.23 19.24
C GLU A 529 22.10 5.53 20.14
N VAL A 530 22.10 6.74 20.70
CA VAL A 530 20.96 7.26 21.45
C VAL A 530 20.11 8.17 20.57
N ALA A 531 18.84 7.83 20.38
CA ALA A 531 17.85 8.74 19.85
C ALA A 531 17.26 9.59 20.98
N SER A 532 17.45 10.90 20.89
CA SER A 532 17.02 11.86 21.91
C SER A 532 16.26 13.03 21.29
N GLY A 533 15.46 13.70 22.11
CA GLY A 533 14.78 14.95 21.75
C GLY A 533 15.74 16.01 21.19
N PRO A 534 16.88 16.33 21.84
CA PRO A 534 17.86 17.28 21.31
C PRO A 534 18.40 16.93 19.92
N ARG A 535 18.69 15.64 19.65
CA ARG A 535 19.14 15.19 18.32
C ARG A 535 18.04 15.40 17.28
N PHE A 536 16.78 15.15 17.65
CA PHE A 536 15.63 15.41 16.79
C PHE A 536 15.34 16.89 16.57
N ALA A 537 15.63 17.76 17.55
CA ALA A 537 15.51 19.21 17.41
C ALA A 537 16.45 19.75 16.31
N GLY A 538 17.69 19.25 16.25
CA GLY A 538 18.62 19.55 15.16
C GLY A 538 18.04 19.17 13.78
N ARG A 539 17.44 17.98 13.69
CA ARG A 539 16.81 17.47 12.46
C ARG A 539 15.56 18.26 12.07
N ALA A 540 14.76 18.70 13.04
CA ALA A 540 13.61 19.56 12.81
C ALA A 540 14.02 20.89 12.16
N ARG A 541 15.12 21.51 12.61
CA ARG A 541 15.69 22.72 11.97
C ARG A 541 16.08 22.45 10.51
N GLU A 542 16.73 21.33 10.23
CA GLU A 542 17.09 20.94 8.85
C GLU A 542 15.85 20.75 7.96
N TRP A 543 14.83 20.06 8.45
CA TRP A 543 13.59 19.83 7.71
C TRP A 543 12.81 21.12 7.47
N ALA A 544 12.79 22.01 8.46
CA ALA A 544 12.20 23.33 8.35
C ALA A 544 12.88 24.17 7.27
N ARG A 545 14.20 24.35 7.35
CA ARG A 545 14.97 25.08 6.33
C ARG A 545 14.73 24.51 4.93
N ALA A 546 14.74 23.18 4.82
CA ALA A 546 14.48 22.53 3.55
C ALA A 546 13.04 22.77 3.05
N LEU A 547 12.04 22.78 3.93
CA LEU A 547 10.65 23.06 3.55
C LEU A 547 10.50 24.50 3.07
N ALA A 548 10.98 25.49 3.84
CA ALA A 548 10.94 26.90 3.47
C ALA A 548 11.68 27.19 2.16
N GLY A 549 12.82 26.53 1.92
CA GLY A 549 13.56 26.67 0.66
C GLY A 549 12.82 26.12 -0.57
N HIS A 550 11.89 25.18 -0.41
CA HIS A 550 11.10 24.62 -1.52
C HIS A 550 9.70 25.23 -1.62
N VAL A 551 9.18 25.78 -0.53
CA VAL A 551 7.85 26.42 -0.43
C VAL A 551 8.00 27.71 0.39
N PRO A 552 8.52 28.80 -0.21
CA PRO A 552 8.77 30.05 0.50
C PRO A 552 7.53 30.65 1.17
N GLU A 553 6.33 30.37 0.63
CA GLU A 553 5.04 30.90 1.08
C GLU A 553 4.63 30.43 2.49
N VAL A 554 5.30 29.41 3.04
CA VAL A 554 5.05 28.92 4.39
C VAL A 554 6.18 29.25 5.37
N ALA A 555 7.18 30.03 4.94
CA ALA A 555 8.34 30.36 5.77
C ALA A 555 7.96 31.13 7.05
N GLY A 556 6.96 32.02 6.96
CA GLY A 556 6.43 32.77 8.11
C GLY A 556 5.77 31.85 9.14
N ASP A 557 4.78 31.05 8.71
CA ASP A 557 4.10 30.05 9.54
C ASP A 557 5.11 29.13 10.24
N LEU A 558 6.09 28.66 9.47
CA LEU A 558 7.12 27.75 9.96
C LEU A 558 8.04 28.39 11.01
N ALA A 559 8.36 29.68 10.89
CA ALA A 559 9.17 30.39 11.87
C ALA A 559 8.48 30.44 13.23
N GLY A 560 7.16 30.67 13.26
CA GLY A 560 6.35 30.66 14.48
C GLY A 560 6.32 29.29 15.18
N LEU A 561 6.31 28.20 14.41
CA LEU A 561 6.23 26.84 14.95
C LEU A 561 7.59 26.24 15.33
N LEU A 562 8.68 26.68 14.69
CA LEU A 562 9.99 26.05 14.84
C LEU A 562 10.58 26.27 16.24
N ALA A 563 10.48 27.48 16.80
CA ALA A 563 11.05 27.79 18.11
C ALA A 563 10.40 26.97 19.25
N PRO A 564 9.06 26.92 19.38
CA PRO A 564 8.40 26.05 20.35
C PRO A 564 8.74 24.56 20.18
N LEU A 565 8.75 24.06 18.93
CA LEU A 565 9.07 22.66 18.64
C LEU A 565 10.49 22.30 19.06
N VAL A 566 11.46 23.12 18.67
CA VAL A 566 12.88 22.90 19.00
C VAL A 566 13.11 22.99 20.50
N SER A 567 12.50 23.97 21.18
CA SER A 567 12.58 24.12 22.63
C SER A 567 11.98 22.91 23.35
N GLY A 568 10.76 22.51 22.97
CA GLY A 568 10.07 21.34 23.53
C GLY A 568 10.87 20.05 23.35
N LEU A 569 11.38 19.79 22.13
CA LEU A 569 12.23 18.62 21.86
C LEU A 569 13.55 18.66 22.63
N SER A 570 14.18 19.83 22.78
CA SER A 570 15.45 19.93 23.51
C SER A 570 15.27 19.64 25.00
N SER A 571 14.10 19.98 25.54
CA SER A 571 13.71 19.71 26.93
C SER A 571 13.04 18.34 27.13
N ALA A 572 12.76 17.60 26.05
CA ALA A 572 12.15 16.28 26.09
C ALA A 572 13.19 15.21 26.47
N ILE A 573 13.46 15.10 27.77
CA ILE A 573 14.37 14.10 28.33
C ILE A 573 13.53 12.97 28.96
N PRO A 574 13.65 11.71 28.51
CA PRO A 574 12.94 10.61 29.12
C PRO A 574 13.60 10.17 30.43
N ALA A 575 12.79 9.74 31.41
CA ALA A 575 13.27 9.13 32.65
C ALA A 575 14.00 7.80 32.40
N HIS A 576 13.52 7.02 31.43
CA HIS A 576 14.13 5.76 31.02
C HIS A 576 14.34 5.74 29.51
N ARG A 577 15.51 5.23 29.08
CA ARG A 577 15.80 4.97 27.68
C ARG A 577 15.73 3.46 27.44
N GLY A 578 14.96 3.06 26.45
CA GLY A 578 14.74 1.67 26.09
C GLY A 578 15.16 1.37 24.67
N LEU A 579 14.99 0.11 24.26
CA LEU A 579 15.04 -0.24 22.84
C LEU A 579 13.94 0.52 22.11
N VAL A 580 14.28 1.20 21.02
CA VAL A 580 13.31 1.83 20.11
C VAL A 580 13.59 1.34 18.69
N HIS A 581 12.54 1.19 17.89
CA HIS A 581 12.62 0.89 16.46
C HIS A 581 13.16 2.09 15.66
N GLY A 582 12.92 3.33 16.12
CA GLY A 582 13.44 4.58 15.55
C GLY A 582 12.85 5.01 14.19
N SER A 583 11.90 4.25 13.67
CA SER A 583 11.12 4.60 12.46
C SER A 583 9.82 3.82 12.35
N PHE A 584 9.21 3.51 13.50
CA PHE A 584 8.01 2.69 13.58
C PHE A 584 6.83 3.39 12.90
N LYS A 585 6.25 2.74 11.91
CA LYS A 585 5.07 3.24 11.17
C LYS A 585 4.25 2.05 10.71
N PRO A 586 2.96 2.24 10.37
CA PRO A 586 2.06 1.15 10.02
C PRO A 586 2.66 0.12 9.04
N SER A 587 3.38 0.58 8.01
CA SER A 587 4.00 -0.31 7.00
C SER A 587 5.15 -1.19 7.51
N GLN A 588 5.60 -1.06 8.76
CA GLN A 588 6.65 -1.86 9.38
C GLN A 588 6.09 -2.99 10.25
N VAL A 589 4.76 -3.14 10.27
CA VAL A 589 4.08 -4.27 10.89
C VAL A 589 3.38 -5.04 9.78
N VAL A 590 3.64 -6.34 9.72
CA VAL A 590 2.96 -7.30 8.84
C VAL A 590 2.25 -8.33 9.71
N PHE A 591 1.14 -8.89 9.22
CA PHE A 591 0.31 -9.78 10.04
C PHE A 591 0.41 -11.23 9.56
N ARG A 592 0.64 -12.16 10.50
CA ARG A 592 0.49 -13.61 10.27
C ARG A 592 -0.92 -14.03 10.71
N GLY A 593 -1.84 -14.17 9.77
CA GLY A 593 -3.26 -14.33 10.11
C GLY A 593 -3.88 -12.99 10.55
N PRO A 594 -5.06 -12.98 11.19
CA PRO A 594 -5.83 -11.76 11.42
C PRO A 594 -5.26 -10.84 12.51
N THR A 595 -4.55 -11.38 13.51
CA THR A 595 -4.22 -10.62 14.73
C THR A 595 -2.78 -10.77 15.21
N ARG A 596 -1.90 -11.50 14.50
CA ARG A 596 -0.51 -11.70 14.94
C ARG A 596 0.45 -10.70 14.27
N PRO A 597 0.77 -9.56 14.92
CA PRO A 597 1.68 -8.58 14.36
C PRO A 597 3.12 -9.11 14.38
N ILE A 598 3.82 -8.86 13.27
CA ILE A 598 5.23 -9.11 13.10
C ILE A 598 5.91 -7.81 12.69
N VAL A 599 6.82 -7.33 13.53
CA VAL A 599 7.62 -6.13 13.29
C VAL A 599 8.79 -6.47 12.37
N ILE A 600 8.99 -5.63 11.35
CA ILE A 600 10.03 -5.76 10.35
C ILE A 600 10.82 -4.44 10.22
N ASP A 601 11.99 -4.47 9.58
CA ASP A 601 12.81 -3.28 9.25
C ASP A 601 13.48 -2.56 10.43
N PHE A 602 14.27 -3.29 11.23
CA PHE A 602 15.09 -2.78 12.35
C PHE A 602 16.31 -1.91 11.95
N ASP A 603 16.34 -1.34 10.74
CA ASP A 603 17.47 -0.54 10.22
C ASP A 603 17.77 0.71 11.04
N SER A 604 16.79 1.21 11.78
CA SER A 604 16.89 2.44 12.58
C SER A 604 16.75 2.16 14.08
N ALA A 605 16.80 0.87 14.47
CA ALA A 605 16.69 0.49 15.85
C ALA A 605 17.89 1.03 16.65
N CYS A 606 17.61 1.58 17.81
CA CYS A 606 18.59 2.23 18.67
C CYS A 606 18.11 2.23 20.12
N VAL A 607 18.90 2.78 21.03
CA VAL A 607 18.44 3.08 22.39
C VAL A 607 17.85 4.49 22.38
N GLY A 608 16.72 4.73 23.02
CA GLY A 608 16.12 6.06 22.95
C GLY A 608 14.86 6.26 23.77
N ASP A 609 14.24 7.41 23.56
CA ASP A 609 12.92 7.73 24.12
C ASP A 609 11.82 6.95 23.38
N PRO A 610 11.03 6.09 24.06
CA PRO A 610 9.87 5.42 23.48
C PRO A 610 8.89 6.35 22.75
N ALA A 611 8.81 7.62 23.21
CA ALA A 611 8.00 8.65 22.58
C ALA A 611 8.33 8.87 21.09
N LEU A 612 9.56 8.56 20.67
CA LEU A 612 9.97 8.68 19.27
C LEU A 612 9.11 7.82 18.35
N ASP A 613 8.94 6.53 18.68
CA ASP A 613 8.19 5.61 17.83
C ASP A 613 6.69 5.84 17.91
N LEU A 614 6.20 6.32 19.07
CA LEU A 614 4.81 6.78 19.20
C LEU A 614 4.53 7.95 18.24
N GLY A 615 5.33 9.02 18.33
CA GLY A 615 5.16 10.18 17.46
C GLY A 615 5.32 9.84 15.98
N TYR A 616 6.20 8.89 15.65
CA TYR A 616 6.37 8.40 14.28
C TYR A 616 5.14 7.65 13.77
N PHE A 617 4.52 6.79 14.59
CA PHE A 617 3.32 6.06 14.19
C PHE A 617 2.13 7.01 14.02
N LEU A 618 1.91 7.88 15.01
CA LEU A 618 0.83 8.87 15.03
C LEU A 618 0.91 9.81 13.81
N ALA A 619 2.11 10.33 13.49
CA ALA A 619 2.31 11.19 12.32
C ALA A 619 1.94 10.52 10.98
N TYR A 620 1.99 9.18 10.90
CA TYR A 620 1.61 8.43 9.70
C TYR A 620 0.11 8.07 9.65
N LEU A 621 -0.62 8.22 10.76
CA LEU A 621 -2.08 8.11 10.80
C LEU A 621 -2.78 9.40 10.32
N HIS A 622 -2.08 10.55 10.33
CA HIS A 622 -2.63 11.82 9.85
C HIS A 622 -3.15 11.72 8.40
N PRO A 623 -4.28 12.37 8.08
CA PRO A 623 -4.78 12.47 6.73
C PRO A 623 -3.81 13.30 5.88
N HIS A 624 -3.39 12.72 4.76
CA HIS A 624 -2.30 13.26 3.95
C HIS A 624 -2.78 14.09 2.76
N SER A 625 -4.09 14.30 2.65
CA SER A 625 -4.81 15.04 1.61
C SER A 625 -6.06 15.67 2.23
N SER A 626 -6.44 16.87 1.78
CA SER A 626 -7.61 17.67 2.20
C SER A 626 -8.98 17.02 1.89
N ALA A 627 -9.04 15.70 1.78
CA ALA A 627 -10.21 14.96 1.35
C ALA A 627 -11.02 14.45 2.54
N ARG A 628 -12.06 15.24 2.89
CA ARG A 628 -13.28 14.92 3.64
C ARG A 628 -13.14 14.56 5.14
N HIS A 629 -13.93 15.26 5.95
CA HIS A 629 -14.13 15.13 7.40
C HIS A 629 -14.27 13.70 7.96
N GLN A 630 -14.71 12.72 7.17
CA GLN A 630 -14.81 11.31 7.59
C GLN A 630 -13.43 10.65 7.82
N HIS A 631 -12.39 11.05 7.08
CA HIS A 631 -11.03 10.55 7.32
C HIS A 631 -10.39 11.17 8.56
N GLU A 632 -10.83 12.35 8.98
CA GLU A 632 -10.35 13.04 10.18
C GLU A 632 -10.87 12.35 11.44
N ALA A 633 -12.17 12.05 11.52
CA ALA A 633 -12.76 11.37 12.67
C ALA A 633 -12.17 9.97 12.92
N TRP A 634 -11.98 9.18 11.86
CA TRP A 634 -11.33 7.87 11.98
C TRP A 634 -9.84 8.00 12.35
N SER A 635 -9.12 8.95 11.74
CA SER A 635 -7.70 9.18 12.03
C SER A 635 -7.49 9.56 13.49
N GLU A 636 -8.33 10.46 14.01
CA GLU A 636 -8.27 10.88 15.41
C GLU A 636 -8.60 9.73 16.35
N SER A 637 -9.67 8.99 16.07
CA SER A 637 -10.04 7.80 16.85
C SER A 637 -8.93 6.74 16.85
N ALA A 638 -8.28 6.51 15.71
CA ALA A 638 -7.18 5.57 15.59
C ALA A 638 -5.91 6.06 16.33
N ARG A 639 -5.58 7.35 16.25
CA ARG A 639 -4.46 7.95 17.00
C ARG A 639 -4.68 7.81 18.50
N GLN A 640 -5.88 8.12 18.97
CA GLN A 640 -6.26 7.99 20.38
C GLN A 640 -6.20 6.53 20.84
N ALA A 641 -6.85 5.61 20.10
CA ALA A 641 -6.84 4.19 20.42
C ALA A 641 -5.41 3.62 20.48
N PHE A 642 -4.55 3.96 19.52
CA PHE A 642 -3.14 3.54 19.52
C PHE A 642 -2.41 4.00 20.79
N LEU A 643 -2.56 5.28 21.14
CA LEU A 643 -1.83 5.87 22.25
C LEU A 643 -2.35 5.35 23.59
N ASP A 644 -3.66 5.23 23.77
CA ASP A 644 -4.27 4.72 24.99
C ASP A 644 -3.95 3.24 25.20
N THR A 645 -4.04 2.40 24.16
CA THR A 645 -3.60 1.00 24.23
C THR A 645 -2.13 0.90 24.62
N TYR A 646 -1.26 1.72 24.03
CA TYR A 646 0.16 1.69 24.37
C TYR A 646 0.39 2.10 25.83
N LEU A 647 -0.21 3.20 26.29
CA LEU A 647 -0.02 3.72 27.65
C LEU A 647 -0.54 2.75 28.72
N ASN A 648 -1.64 2.05 28.46
CA ASN A 648 -2.16 1.03 29.37
C ASN A 648 -1.20 -0.15 29.57
N GLN A 649 -0.26 -0.39 28.65
CA GLN A 649 0.68 -1.52 28.68
C GLN A 649 2.02 -1.18 29.36
N VAL A 650 2.39 0.09 29.44
CA VAL A 650 3.63 0.55 30.07
C VAL A 650 3.25 1.47 31.22
N SER A 651 3.32 0.98 32.45
CA SER A 651 2.93 1.62 33.72
C SER A 651 3.68 2.92 34.09
N ALA A 652 4.16 3.67 33.10
CA ALA A 652 4.84 4.95 33.25
C ALA A 652 3.83 6.09 33.46
N VAL A 653 4.29 7.18 34.10
CA VAL A 653 3.54 8.44 34.26
C VAL A 653 3.10 8.95 32.87
N GLY A 654 1.86 8.64 32.49
CA GLY A 654 1.38 8.68 31.10
C GLY A 654 1.44 10.07 30.47
N ASP A 655 1.24 11.12 31.27
CA ASP A 655 1.18 12.51 30.78
C ASP A 655 2.52 13.01 30.26
N SER A 656 3.63 12.63 30.92
CA SER A 656 4.95 13.01 30.43
C SER A 656 5.30 12.32 29.12
N LEU A 657 4.85 11.08 28.91
CA LEU A 657 5.12 10.34 27.69
C LEU A 657 4.25 10.85 26.54
N ARG A 658 2.95 11.08 26.79
CA ARG A 658 2.00 11.67 25.83
C ARG A 658 2.52 12.99 25.28
N ARG A 659 2.95 13.90 26.16
CA ARG A 659 3.56 15.17 25.76
C ARG A 659 4.77 15.00 24.83
N ARG A 660 5.71 14.11 25.20
CA ARG A 660 6.90 13.87 24.37
C ARG A 660 6.52 13.24 23.02
N ALA A 661 5.51 12.35 23.00
CA ALA A 661 5.02 11.74 21.76
C ALA A 661 4.47 12.79 20.80
N SER A 662 3.68 13.77 21.28
CA SER A 662 3.19 14.89 20.47
C SER A 662 4.33 15.75 19.90
N LEU A 663 5.41 15.99 20.65
CA LEU A 663 6.60 16.69 20.14
C LEU A 663 7.32 15.92 19.03
N PHE A 664 7.49 14.60 19.19
CA PHE A 664 8.05 13.76 18.14
C PHE A 664 7.12 13.65 16.92
N GLU A 665 5.81 13.62 17.14
CA GLU A 665 4.80 13.64 16.08
C GLU A 665 4.91 14.90 15.22
N ALA A 666 4.94 16.08 15.85
CA ALA A 666 5.18 17.36 15.19
C ALA A 666 6.46 17.34 14.34
N ALA A 667 7.57 16.84 14.90
CA ALA A 667 8.83 16.74 14.18
C ALA A 667 8.74 15.79 12.95
N VAL A 668 8.02 14.67 13.08
CA VAL A 668 7.83 13.70 11.99
C VAL A 668 6.86 14.24 10.92
N LEU A 669 5.82 14.99 11.28
CA LEU A 669 4.96 15.70 10.33
C LEU A 669 5.76 16.70 9.49
N LEU A 670 6.61 17.51 10.14
CA LEU A 670 7.51 18.43 9.46
C LEU A 670 8.48 17.71 8.49
N LYS A 671 9.02 16.57 8.91
CA LYS A 671 9.82 15.69 8.05
C LYS A 671 9.04 15.17 6.85
N ILE A 672 7.79 14.75 7.03
CA ILE A 672 6.92 14.26 5.95
C ILE A 672 6.66 15.41 4.96
N ALA A 673 6.29 16.60 5.47
CA ALA A 673 6.07 17.81 4.67
C ALA A 673 7.33 18.18 3.86
N SER A 674 8.48 18.28 4.51
CA SER A 674 9.79 18.53 3.87
C SER A 674 10.15 17.48 2.80
N ARG A 675 9.82 16.20 3.03
CA ARG A 675 10.06 15.13 2.04
C ARG A 675 9.09 15.16 0.87
N ARG A 676 7.88 15.65 1.09
CA ARG A 676 6.94 15.94 0.02
C ARG A 676 7.46 17.13 -0.77
N ALA A 677 7.81 18.25 -0.12
CA ALA A 677 8.45 19.47 -0.67
C ALA A 677 9.42 19.21 -1.84
N ARG A 678 10.28 18.20 -1.67
CA ARG A 678 11.33 17.82 -2.62
C ARG A 678 10.88 16.95 -3.82
N ARG A 679 9.61 16.54 -3.89
CA ARG A 679 9.11 15.75 -5.03
C ARG A 679 8.73 16.74 -6.13
N LEU A 680 9.27 16.53 -7.33
CA LEU A 680 9.01 17.39 -8.49
C LEU A 680 7.52 17.60 -8.83
N SER A 681 6.61 16.77 -8.32
CA SER A 681 5.17 16.80 -8.58
C SER A 681 4.30 17.20 -7.38
N SER A 682 4.87 17.56 -6.22
CA SER A 682 4.09 18.00 -5.05
C SER A 682 5.02 18.38 -3.92
N PRO A 683 4.82 19.51 -3.23
CA PRO A 683 3.52 20.01 -2.79
C PRO A 683 3.27 21.47 -3.16
N ARG A 684 1.99 21.76 -3.35
CA ARG A 684 1.47 23.13 -3.40
C ARG A 684 1.53 23.76 -2.00
N PRO A 685 1.57 25.10 -1.88
CA PRO A 685 1.55 25.81 -0.60
C PRO A 685 0.44 25.35 0.35
N ALA A 686 -0.74 25.03 -0.16
CA ALA A 686 -1.87 24.54 0.66
C ALA A 686 -1.60 23.23 1.40
N ALA A 687 -0.93 22.27 0.77
CA ALA A 687 -0.61 20.99 1.41
C ALA A 687 0.52 21.14 2.45
N ALA A 688 1.42 22.10 2.25
CA ALA A 688 2.42 22.46 3.25
C ALA A 688 1.76 23.14 4.46
N ARG A 689 0.86 24.10 4.23
CA ARG A 689 0.08 24.75 5.29
C ARG A 689 -0.74 23.76 6.13
N ALA A 690 -1.43 22.82 5.48
CA ALA A 690 -2.18 21.78 6.22
C ALA A 690 -1.26 20.93 7.12
N ALA A 691 -0.05 20.61 6.66
CA ALA A 691 0.91 19.90 7.49
C ALA A 691 1.44 20.76 8.66
N LEU A 692 1.58 22.08 8.46
CA LEU A 692 1.97 23.00 9.53
C LEU A 692 0.86 23.21 10.56
N ALA A 693 -0.41 23.24 10.14
CA ALA A 693 -1.54 23.25 11.07
C ALA A 693 -1.54 22.00 11.97
N ALA A 694 -1.32 20.81 11.41
CA ALA A 694 -1.18 19.59 12.20
C ALA A 694 0.04 19.62 13.16
N VAL A 695 1.13 20.29 12.76
CA VAL A 695 2.29 20.53 13.65
C VAL A 695 1.91 21.44 14.80
N GLU A 696 1.15 22.50 14.53
CA GLU A 696 0.63 23.43 15.55
C GLU A 696 -0.30 22.72 16.55
N ASP A 697 -1.21 21.87 16.07
CA ASP A 697 -2.08 21.05 16.92
C ASP A 697 -1.28 20.16 17.87
N CYS A 698 -0.25 19.48 17.34
CA CYS A 698 0.64 18.66 18.17
C CYS A 698 1.39 19.50 19.22
N LEU A 699 1.76 20.74 18.90
CA LEU A 699 2.39 21.65 19.85
C LEU A 699 1.41 22.10 20.92
N ARG A 700 0.16 22.42 20.59
CA ARG A 700 -0.90 22.73 21.58
C ARG A 700 -1.10 21.56 22.55
N GLN A 701 -1.29 20.35 22.02
CA GLN A 701 -1.44 19.13 22.83
C GLN A 701 -0.25 18.90 23.77
N ALA A 702 0.98 19.22 23.34
CA ALA A 702 2.16 19.13 24.18
C ALA A 702 2.22 20.18 25.29
N HIS A 703 1.59 21.36 25.11
CA HIS A 703 1.52 22.41 26.13
C HIS A 703 0.40 22.14 27.14
N ASP A 704 -0.78 21.72 26.69
CA ASP A 704 -1.96 21.51 27.55
C ASP A 704 -1.74 20.40 28.59
N GLY A 705 -0.91 19.40 28.25
CA GLY A 705 -0.45 18.36 29.18
C GLY A 705 0.42 18.85 30.36
N LYS A 706 0.69 20.17 30.49
CA LYS A 706 1.27 20.77 31.71
C LYS A 706 0.22 21.18 32.75
N ALA A 707 -1.04 21.39 32.37
CA ALA A 707 -2.03 22.03 33.24
C ALA A 707 -2.81 21.05 34.16
N GLY A 708 -2.67 19.74 33.98
CA GLY A 708 -3.40 18.71 34.74
C GLY A 708 -2.72 18.17 36.00
N GLY A 709 -1.64 18.81 36.45
CA GLY A 709 -0.91 18.41 37.65
C GLY A 709 -0.62 19.60 38.55
N VAL A 710 -1.66 20.08 39.25
CA VAL A 710 -1.55 20.88 40.48
C VAL A 710 -2.42 20.23 41.53
#